data_AF-A0A842QKP1-F1
#
_entry.id   AF-A0A842QKP1-F1
#
_cell.length_a   1.000
_cell.length_b   1.000
_cell.length_c   1.000
_cell.angle_alpha   90.00
_cell.angle_beta   90.00
_cell.angle_gamma   90.00
#
_symmetry.space_group_name_H-M   'P 1'
#
loop_
_entity.id
_entity.type
_entity.pdbx_description
1 polymer ?
#
loop_
_entity_poly.entity_id
_entity_poly.type
_entity_poly.pdbx_seq_one_letter_code
_entity_poly.pdbx_strand_id
1 'polypeptide(L)'
;MDKSSPRSKNSQDSDVKVYSSSFFELNLEIQDAVREFILHDIDDTEGLESKRIQMHNAFTNLYEEITRFGQDVMAESFDMEFLRKGIAQAEPEVKEQMQAALEDLVEQEKSQLAEIWMAKVLAWLHQSAATSSPFVEETNQESKQRALTLMADIYTMLEKPFSAVPSKVDGTQKLRRVALSDKARSLQMKAKGEENGTPRMIVNAKISEAEFYDEFLNELIGNESTFRQAFNPFDELLWRDLLSSFIFEEATELYNEVIPPLKDLDDQEEYELEKLTDWKKNTAGLSEVYCAMIYNDIADAQMRNGNLEDASKLYMTSSEAFGRAEKSFKEVPKLHDNAQQSEKDKKHRKAQALFCRSENSVKTLSDLLTVDNRDEAVELLEGIFKDLQKAEKLSKRRELTAAIQENLRTFSFVEDMLGRQEKNLKNIAEHIKFAKDLRKTGLIQNVNKHLDEASAQMKNKPAEALEEIREGLSILGILLNLEAEDKEVRHLRNKTLAFLGHIKYLIQFKLSSQLEGGLKFIQSRILENLHAEEAASYYKIIGEQGTAAELMDRGRLAFATAYASEAQIYSKQSEQLAFKTQLDRINLSGELDDQIAELKEERILEKGIKSHDVTLNRIKCAKAAFEAAANELDSVKNGRIREKNNVDMQVQQLRGVVMKLNGDLARIQGAKDDFMAEVSSKLGDEREAKRLYSDASDKLRNAVGDYSDAVQVFREIGDNQAAQNVEGRAKIADLLARGVWDNKQRIGRDQEPNYKGQDELIALYQGLPRG
;
A
#
# COMPACT_ATOMS: atom_id res chain seq x y z
N MET A 1 17.99 -29.51 -5.78
CA MET A 1 17.72 -30.68 -4.90
C MET A 1 16.24 -30.65 -4.56
N ASP A 2 15.52 -31.64 -5.08
CA ASP A 2 14.06 -31.78 -4.96
C ASP A 2 13.57 -31.80 -3.52
N LYS A 3 12.52 -31.03 -3.24
CA LYS A 3 11.61 -31.27 -2.12
C LYS A 3 10.18 -31.29 -2.63
N SER A 4 9.72 -32.51 -2.84
CA SER A 4 8.35 -32.92 -3.08
C SER A 4 7.41 -32.48 -1.95
N SER A 5 6.36 -31.74 -2.31
CA SER A 5 5.17 -31.50 -1.47
C SER A 5 4.29 -32.76 -1.43
N PRO A 6 3.74 -33.17 -0.26
CA PRO A 6 2.72 -34.21 -0.23
C PRO A 6 1.35 -33.58 -0.50
N ARG A 7 0.85 -33.77 -1.72
CA ARG A 7 -0.56 -33.56 -2.09
C ARG A 7 -1.45 -34.55 -1.32
N SER A 8 -2.28 -34.06 -0.40
CA SER A 8 -3.52 -34.74 -0.01
C SER A 8 -4.68 -34.14 -0.80
N LYS A 9 -5.26 -34.93 -1.70
CA LYS A 9 -6.48 -34.61 -2.44
C LYS A 9 -7.69 -34.78 -1.51
N ASN A 10 -8.38 -33.69 -1.21
CA ASN A 10 -9.83 -33.66 -1.03
C ASN A 10 -10.35 -32.44 -1.79
N SER A 11 -11.10 -32.70 -2.85
CA SER A 11 -11.60 -31.72 -3.82
C SER A 11 -12.96 -31.20 -3.39
N GLN A 12 -13.00 -30.00 -2.80
CA GLN A 12 -14.08 -28.98 -2.90
C GLN A 12 -13.82 -27.71 -2.05
N ASP A 13 -12.59 -27.47 -1.59
CA ASP A 13 -12.20 -26.12 -1.15
C ASP A 13 -11.83 -25.31 -2.38
N SER A 14 -12.72 -24.41 -2.78
CA SER A 14 -12.30 -23.20 -3.50
C SER A 14 -11.24 -22.52 -2.64
N ASP A 15 -10.04 -22.27 -3.17
CA ASP A 15 -9.01 -21.47 -2.47
C ASP A 15 -9.61 -20.10 -2.14
N VAL A 16 -10.05 -19.94 -0.90
CA VAL A 16 -10.61 -18.69 -0.40
C VAL A 16 -9.44 -17.74 -0.19
N LYS A 17 -9.42 -16.65 -0.97
CA LYS A 17 -8.36 -15.65 -0.87
C LYS A 17 -8.44 -14.92 0.47
N VAL A 18 -7.33 -14.89 1.20
CA VAL A 18 -7.13 -14.03 2.37
C VAL A 18 -6.34 -12.82 1.92
N TYR A 19 -6.99 -11.66 1.87
CA TYR A 19 -6.45 -10.45 1.29
C TYR A 19 -5.27 -9.91 2.10
N SER A 20 -5.26 -10.04 3.43
CA SER A 20 -4.12 -9.63 4.26
C SER A 20 -2.83 -10.38 3.88
N SER A 21 -2.92 -11.67 3.53
CA SER A 21 -1.77 -12.43 2.99
C SER A 21 -1.33 -11.88 1.65
N SER A 22 -2.29 -11.66 0.73
CA SER A 22 -1.99 -11.14 -0.61
C SER A 22 -1.37 -9.75 -0.54
N PHE A 23 -1.83 -8.88 0.36
CA PHE A 23 -1.27 -7.56 0.58
C PHE A 23 0.15 -7.64 1.13
N PHE A 24 0.43 -8.56 2.06
CA PHE A 24 1.78 -8.78 2.59
C PHE A 24 2.74 -9.20 1.47
N GLU A 25 2.35 -10.18 0.65
CA GLU A 25 3.16 -10.66 -0.49
C GLU A 25 3.42 -9.54 -1.52
N LEU A 26 2.39 -8.79 -1.92
CA LEU A 26 2.54 -7.68 -2.86
C LEU A 26 3.42 -6.55 -2.31
N ASN A 27 3.41 -6.31 -1.00
CA ASN A 27 4.32 -5.33 -0.39
C ASN A 27 5.77 -5.81 -0.38
N LEU A 28 6.03 -7.12 -0.23
CA LEU A 28 7.38 -7.67 -0.39
C LEU A 28 7.86 -7.54 -1.83
N GLU A 29 7.02 -7.89 -2.81
CA GLU A 29 7.33 -7.74 -4.24
C GLU A 29 7.67 -6.29 -4.59
N ILE A 30 6.92 -5.33 -4.04
CA ILE A 30 7.20 -3.91 -4.19
C ILE A 30 8.59 -3.57 -3.64
N GLN A 31 8.89 -3.92 -2.38
CA GLN A 31 10.18 -3.60 -1.76
C GLN A 31 11.36 -4.17 -2.55
N ASP A 32 11.23 -5.39 -3.05
CA ASP A 32 12.24 -6.02 -3.89
C ASP A 32 12.38 -5.29 -5.23
N ALA A 33 11.28 -4.96 -5.92
CA ALA A 33 11.33 -4.24 -7.18
C ALA A 33 11.93 -2.83 -7.05
N VAL A 34 11.62 -2.12 -5.96
CA VAL A 34 12.22 -0.81 -5.63
C VAL A 34 13.73 -0.95 -5.49
N ARG A 35 14.15 -1.94 -4.70
CA ARG A 35 15.56 -2.20 -4.42
C ARG A 35 16.32 -2.54 -5.70
N GLU A 36 15.76 -3.43 -6.52
CA GLU A 36 16.37 -3.80 -7.79
C GLU A 36 16.51 -2.62 -8.74
N PHE A 37 15.50 -1.74 -8.82
CA PHE A 37 15.57 -0.52 -9.62
C PHE A 37 16.66 0.45 -9.15
N ILE A 38 16.69 0.76 -7.85
CA ILE A 38 17.64 1.73 -7.29
C ILE A 38 19.10 1.26 -7.45
N LEU A 39 19.33 -0.04 -7.31
CA LEU A 39 20.65 -0.64 -7.35
C LEU A 39 21.14 -0.97 -8.76
N HIS A 40 20.29 -0.83 -9.78
CA HIS A 40 20.65 -1.16 -11.15
C HIS A 40 21.73 -0.21 -11.69
N ASP A 41 22.53 -0.71 -12.63
CA ASP A 41 23.55 0.07 -13.32
C ASP A 41 22.88 1.12 -14.22
N ILE A 42 23.28 2.38 -14.07
CA ILE A 42 22.69 3.50 -14.82
C ILE A 42 23.14 3.54 -16.28
N ASP A 43 24.25 2.87 -16.62
CA ASP A 43 24.75 2.79 -17.99
C ASP A 43 23.98 1.72 -18.80
N ASP A 44 23.26 0.80 -18.14
CA ASP A 44 22.36 -0.18 -18.77
C ASP A 44 20.92 0.36 -18.85
N THR A 45 20.68 1.22 -19.84
CA THR A 45 19.39 1.90 -20.03
C THR A 45 18.23 0.93 -20.27
N GLU A 46 18.45 -0.18 -20.98
CA GLU A 46 17.41 -1.19 -21.25
C GLU A 46 17.04 -1.97 -19.98
N GLY A 47 18.04 -2.40 -19.20
CA GLY A 47 17.81 -3.06 -17.92
C GLY A 47 17.16 -2.14 -16.89
N LEU A 48 17.60 -0.88 -16.81
CA LEU A 48 17.02 0.13 -15.91
C LEU A 48 15.55 0.37 -16.23
N GLU A 49 15.20 0.48 -17.52
CA GLU A 49 13.81 0.63 -17.97
C GLU A 49 12.97 -0.61 -17.63
N SER A 50 13.52 -1.81 -17.83
CA SER A 50 12.85 -3.06 -17.44
C SER A 50 12.54 -3.11 -15.94
N LYS A 51 13.50 -2.72 -15.10
CA LYS A 51 13.34 -2.66 -13.64
C LYS A 51 12.35 -1.59 -13.21
N ARG A 52 12.36 -0.42 -13.86
CA ARG A 52 11.37 0.63 -13.65
C ARG A 52 9.95 0.14 -13.93
N ILE A 53 9.72 -0.53 -15.05
CA ILE A 53 8.41 -1.08 -15.41
C ILE A 53 7.97 -2.15 -14.40
N GLN A 54 8.86 -3.06 -14.01
CA GLN A 54 8.57 -4.09 -12.99
C GLN A 54 8.12 -3.45 -11.67
N MET A 55 8.84 -2.42 -11.25
CA MET A 55 8.56 -1.64 -10.06
C MET A 55 7.15 -1.01 -10.11
N HIS A 56 6.79 -0.33 -11.20
CA HIS A 56 5.45 0.23 -11.38
C HIS A 56 4.34 -0.83 -11.44
N ASN A 57 4.59 -1.94 -12.13
CA ASN A 57 3.64 -3.05 -12.21
C ASN A 57 3.33 -3.66 -10.83
N ALA A 58 4.34 -3.78 -9.96
CA ALA A 58 4.15 -4.26 -8.59
C ALA A 58 3.20 -3.35 -7.79
N PHE A 59 3.36 -2.02 -7.91
CA PHE A 59 2.43 -1.07 -7.30
C PHE A 59 1.02 -1.15 -7.89
N THR A 60 0.89 -1.20 -9.22
CA THR A 60 -0.41 -1.34 -9.88
C THR A 60 -1.13 -2.60 -9.38
N ASN A 61 -0.42 -3.73 -9.25
CA ASN A 61 -1.00 -4.97 -8.73
C ASN A 61 -1.48 -4.82 -7.27
N LEU A 62 -0.71 -4.16 -6.39
CA LEU A 62 -1.14 -3.87 -5.03
C LEU A 62 -2.43 -3.04 -5.02
N TYR A 63 -2.49 -1.94 -5.79
CA TYR A 63 -3.64 -1.06 -5.80
C TYR A 63 -4.89 -1.66 -6.45
N GLU A 64 -4.73 -2.50 -7.46
CA GLU A 64 -5.83 -3.32 -7.99
C GLU A 64 -6.36 -4.29 -6.95
N GLU A 65 -5.48 -4.91 -6.15
CA GLU A 65 -5.89 -5.84 -5.10
C GLU A 65 -6.61 -5.13 -3.95
N ILE A 66 -6.14 -3.94 -3.56
CA ILE A 66 -6.81 -3.04 -2.61
C ILE A 66 -8.20 -2.66 -3.12
N THR A 67 -8.30 -2.34 -4.41
CA THR A 67 -9.57 -2.02 -5.07
C THR A 67 -10.54 -3.20 -5.01
N ARG A 68 -10.08 -4.42 -5.31
CA ARG A 68 -10.90 -5.64 -5.23
C ARG A 68 -11.39 -5.90 -3.82
N PHE A 69 -10.50 -5.84 -2.83
CA PHE A 69 -10.89 -5.97 -1.43
C PHE A 69 -11.93 -4.93 -1.03
N GLY A 70 -11.68 -3.65 -1.34
CA GLY A 70 -12.60 -2.55 -1.06
C GLY A 70 -13.99 -2.78 -1.67
N GLN A 71 -14.04 -3.26 -2.92
CA GLN A 71 -15.29 -3.62 -3.59
C GLN A 71 -15.99 -4.81 -2.94
N ASP A 72 -15.25 -5.81 -2.48
CA ASP A 72 -15.78 -6.97 -1.78
C ASP A 72 -16.32 -6.64 -0.39
N VAL A 73 -15.70 -5.66 0.29
CA VAL A 73 -16.07 -5.29 1.67
C VAL A 73 -17.03 -4.09 1.77
N MET A 74 -17.29 -3.39 0.66
CA MET A 74 -18.25 -2.29 0.64
C MET A 74 -19.61 -2.76 1.14
N ALA A 75 -20.24 -1.92 1.98
CA ALA A 75 -21.60 -2.16 2.45
C ALA A 75 -22.52 -2.36 1.24
N GLU A 76 -23.24 -3.47 1.18
CA GLU A 76 -24.16 -3.71 0.07
C GLU A 76 -25.27 -2.66 0.07
N SER A 77 -25.74 -2.27 -1.11
CA SER A 77 -26.93 -1.42 -1.31
C SER A 77 -28.16 -1.88 -0.53
N PHE A 78 -28.19 -3.16 -0.13
CA PHE A 78 -29.21 -3.79 0.68
C PHE A 78 -29.38 -3.14 2.07
N ASP A 79 -28.31 -2.83 2.81
CA ASP A 79 -28.43 -2.27 4.18
C ASP A 79 -29.08 -0.89 4.15
N MET A 80 -28.67 -0.05 3.20
CA MET A 80 -29.27 1.26 2.99
C MET A 80 -30.72 1.17 2.50
N GLU A 81 -31.03 0.25 1.57
CA GLU A 81 -32.40 0.09 1.07
C GLU A 81 -33.35 -0.47 2.14
N PHE A 82 -32.86 -1.40 2.96
CA PHE A 82 -33.57 -1.95 4.10
C PHE A 82 -33.87 -0.88 5.15
N LEU A 83 -32.87 -0.07 5.55
CA LEU A 83 -33.08 1.05 6.47
C LEU A 83 -33.99 2.12 5.88
N ARG A 84 -33.87 2.46 4.59
CA ARG A 84 -34.77 3.40 3.91
C ARG A 84 -36.23 2.92 3.94
N LYS A 85 -36.46 1.62 3.70
CA LYS A 85 -37.79 1.01 3.80
C LYS A 85 -38.29 0.98 5.26
N GLY A 86 -37.42 0.67 6.22
CA GLY A 86 -37.73 0.68 7.65
C GLY A 86 -38.11 2.08 8.17
N ILE A 87 -37.37 3.12 7.79
CA ILE A 87 -37.64 4.53 8.12
C ILE A 87 -39.00 4.98 7.61
N ALA A 88 -39.43 4.49 6.45
CA ALA A 88 -40.74 4.80 5.88
C ALA A 88 -41.91 4.23 6.69
N GLN A 89 -41.65 3.21 7.52
CA GLN A 89 -42.65 2.43 8.26
C GLN A 89 -42.52 2.56 9.80
N ALA A 90 -41.47 3.21 10.31
CA ALA A 90 -41.15 3.28 11.73
C ALA A 90 -41.86 4.43 12.48
N GLU A 91 -42.13 4.20 13.77
CA GLU A 91 -42.60 5.21 14.72
C GLU A 91 -41.52 6.28 15.02
N PRO A 92 -41.88 7.49 15.50
CA PRO A 92 -40.98 8.65 15.54
C PRO A 92 -39.61 8.42 16.21
N GLU A 93 -39.56 7.77 17.37
CA GLU A 93 -38.30 7.53 18.11
C GLU A 93 -37.41 6.47 17.42
N VAL A 94 -38.01 5.40 16.91
CA VAL A 94 -37.31 4.35 16.15
C VAL A 94 -36.83 4.88 14.80
N LYS A 95 -37.62 5.77 14.19
CA LYS A 95 -37.30 6.43 12.93
C LYS A 95 -36.07 7.32 13.06
N GLU A 96 -35.94 8.08 14.14
CA GLU A 96 -34.77 8.93 14.39
C GLU A 96 -33.50 8.08 14.58
N GLN A 97 -33.58 6.96 15.30
CA GLN A 97 -32.47 6.02 15.45
C GLN A 97 -32.09 5.34 14.12
N MET A 98 -33.07 4.91 13.32
CA MET A 98 -32.82 4.33 12.00
C MET A 98 -32.27 5.35 11.01
N GLN A 99 -32.67 6.62 11.11
CA GLN A 99 -32.11 7.72 10.32
C GLN A 99 -30.65 7.97 10.68
N ALA A 100 -30.30 8.04 11.97
CA ALA A 100 -28.91 8.16 12.40
C ALA A 100 -28.07 6.96 11.91
N ALA A 101 -28.57 5.73 12.05
CA ALA A 101 -27.88 4.54 11.54
C ALA A 101 -27.70 4.54 10.02
N LEU A 102 -28.69 5.08 9.28
CA LEU A 102 -28.57 5.26 7.83
C LEU A 102 -27.55 6.33 7.47
N GLU A 103 -27.49 7.44 8.21
CA GLU A 103 -26.49 8.49 8.00
C GLU A 103 -25.07 7.98 8.25
N ASP A 104 -24.86 7.22 9.33
CA ASP A 104 -23.57 6.58 9.64
C ASP A 104 -23.14 5.59 8.55
N LEU A 105 -24.06 4.75 8.06
CA LEU A 105 -23.78 3.82 6.96
C LEU A 105 -23.46 4.54 5.65
N VAL A 106 -24.19 5.62 5.35
CA VAL A 106 -23.93 6.45 4.16
C VAL A 106 -22.55 7.12 4.27
N GLU A 107 -22.12 7.53 5.46
CA GLU A 107 -20.79 8.11 5.66
C GLU A 107 -19.69 7.05 5.57
N GLN A 108 -19.92 5.85 6.12
CA GLN A 108 -19.01 4.71 5.97
C GLN A 108 -18.85 4.29 4.50
N GLU A 109 -19.95 4.18 3.76
CA GLU A 109 -19.93 3.86 2.33
C GLU A 109 -19.15 4.93 1.55
N LYS A 110 -19.36 6.22 1.84
CA LYS A 110 -18.59 7.31 1.22
C LYS A 110 -17.10 7.19 1.49
N SER A 111 -16.69 6.91 2.73
CA SER A 111 -15.28 6.74 3.09
C SER A 111 -14.67 5.55 2.34
N GLN A 112 -15.35 4.40 2.32
CA GLN A 112 -14.89 3.21 1.60
C GLN A 112 -14.78 3.45 0.09
N LEU A 113 -15.76 4.14 -0.49
CA LEU A 113 -15.78 4.50 -1.90
C LEU A 113 -14.63 5.45 -2.26
N ALA A 114 -14.31 6.41 -1.36
CA ALA A 114 -13.16 7.29 -1.52
C ALA A 114 -11.83 6.52 -1.49
N GLU A 115 -11.71 5.50 -0.63
CA GLU A 115 -10.52 4.63 -0.57
C GLU A 115 -10.35 3.79 -1.85
N ILE A 116 -11.44 3.21 -2.35
CA ILE A 116 -11.45 2.47 -3.63
C ILE A 116 -11.09 3.39 -4.79
N TRP A 117 -11.66 4.58 -4.81
CA TRP A 117 -11.37 5.57 -5.85
C TRP A 117 -9.89 5.94 -5.83
N MET A 118 -9.34 6.22 -4.64
CA MET A 118 -7.92 6.54 -4.48
C MET A 118 -7.03 5.39 -4.97
N ALA A 119 -7.34 4.14 -4.59
CA ALA A 119 -6.60 2.98 -5.05
C ALA A 119 -6.64 2.84 -6.58
N LYS A 120 -7.79 3.02 -7.23
CA LYS A 120 -7.89 2.99 -8.70
C LYS A 120 -7.07 4.08 -9.37
N VAL A 121 -7.09 5.29 -8.81
CA VAL A 121 -6.30 6.42 -9.35
C VAL A 121 -4.80 6.14 -9.20
N LEU A 122 -4.36 5.63 -8.04
CA LEU A 122 -2.96 5.24 -7.84
C LEU A 122 -2.52 4.11 -8.79
N ALA A 123 -3.36 3.08 -8.99
CA ALA A 123 -3.10 2.03 -9.98
C ALA A 123 -2.91 2.60 -11.38
N TRP A 124 -3.79 3.52 -11.80
CA TRP A 124 -3.72 4.20 -13.08
C TRP A 124 -2.44 5.04 -13.21
N LEU A 125 -2.09 5.85 -12.21
CA LEU A 125 -0.88 6.68 -12.22
C LEU A 125 0.39 5.84 -12.36
N HIS A 126 0.51 4.74 -11.62
CA HIS A 126 1.66 3.84 -11.74
C HIS A 126 1.72 3.21 -13.13
N GLN A 127 0.57 2.83 -13.69
CA GLN A 127 0.53 2.24 -15.03
C GLN A 127 0.83 3.26 -16.13
N SER A 128 0.41 4.51 -15.96
CA SER A 128 0.75 5.63 -16.85
C SER A 128 2.24 5.98 -16.77
N ALA A 129 2.80 6.02 -15.56
CA ALA A 129 4.24 6.24 -15.36
C ALA A 129 5.11 5.13 -16.00
N ALA A 130 4.62 3.88 -16.01
CA ALA A 130 5.24 2.79 -16.74
C ALA A 130 5.21 2.96 -18.29
N THR A 131 4.43 3.91 -18.81
CA THR A 131 4.34 4.22 -20.25
C THR A 131 5.15 5.44 -20.66
N SER A 132 5.34 6.40 -19.74
CA SER A 132 6.13 7.61 -19.93
C SER A 132 7.57 7.34 -19.48
N SER A 133 8.39 6.77 -20.37
CA SER A 133 9.82 6.58 -20.09
C SER A 133 10.63 7.84 -20.39
N PRO A 134 11.49 8.31 -19.48
CA PRO A 134 12.52 9.27 -19.81
C PRO A 134 13.75 8.61 -20.50
N PHE A 135 13.80 7.28 -20.58
CA PHE A 135 14.97 6.51 -21.02
C PHE A 135 14.80 5.85 -22.41
N VAL A 136 13.58 5.60 -22.90
CA VAL A 136 13.33 4.95 -24.21
C VAL A 136 12.05 5.49 -24.88
N GLU A 137 12.13 5.85 -26.17
CA GLU A 137 11.01 6.41 -26.96
C GLU A 137 9.98 5.34 -27.43
N GLU A 138 10.29 4.04 -27.33
CA GLU A 138 9.35 2.96 -27.66
C GLU A 138 8.33 2.76 -26.53
N THR A 139 7.11 3.23 -26.77
CA THR A 139 5.99 3.17 -25.81
C THR A 139 5.56 1.71 -25.58
N ASN A 140 5.58 1.25 -24.32
CA ASN A 140 5.04 -0.05 -23.94
C ASN A 140 3.52 -0.11 -24.19
N GLN A 141 3.11 -0.81 -25.25
CA GLN A 141 1.70 -0.89 -25.67
C GLN A 141 0.80 -1.58 -24.65
N GLU A 142 1.28 -2.62 -23.97
CA GLU A 142 0.52 -3.35 -22.95
C GLU A 142 0.23 -2.45 -21.74
N SER A 143 1.26 -1.76 -21.26
CA SER A 143 1.13 -0.78 -20.17
C SER A 143 0.15 0.34 -20.55
N LYS A 144 0.21 0.83 -21.78
CA LYS A 144 -0.70 1.86 -22.29
C LYS A 144 -2.15 1.38 -22.33
N GLN A 145 -2.37 0.16 -22.78
CA GLN A 145 -3.70 -0.43 -22.84
C GLN A 145 -4.29 -0.67 -21.43
N ARG A 146 -3.44 -1.07 -20.47
CA ARG A 146 -3.84 -1.22 -19.06
C ARG A 146 -4.15 0.13 -18.40
N ALA A 147 -3.36 1.17 -18.65
CA ALA A 147 -3.63 2.53 -18.17
C ALA A 147 -4.98 3.06 -18.70
N LEU A 148 -5.26 2.88 -19.99
CA LEU A 148 -6.55 3.27 -20.59
C LEU A 148 -7.73 2.52 -19.96
N THR A 149 -7.55 1.23 -19.64
CA THR A 149 -8.59 0.42 -18.98
C THR A 149 -8.88 0.94 -17.57
N LEU A 150 -7.84 1.23 -16.77
CA LEU A 150 -7.99 1.80 -15.43
C LEU A 150 -8.65 3.19 -15.47
N MET A 151 -8.33 4.00 -16.48
CA MET A 151 -8.96 5.30 -16.68
C MET A 151 -10.46 5.18 -17.01
N ALA A 152 -10.84 4.23 -17.88
CA ALA A 152 -12.25 3.95 -18.18
C ALA A 152 -13.04 3.51 -16.93
N ASP A 153 -12.41 2.74 -16.05
CA ASP A 153 -12.94 2.32 -14.77
C ASP A 153 -13.20 3.49 -13.82
N ILE A 154 -12.25 4.44 -13.76
CA ILE A 154 -12.38 5.68 -12.98
C ILE A 154 -13.56 6.50 -13.53
N TYR A 155 -13.66 6.67 -14.86
CA TYR A 155 -14.78 7.40 -15.47
C TYR A 155 -16.14 6.78 -15.16
N THR A 156 -16.26 5.46 -15.26
CA THR A 156 -17.50 4.73 -14.96
C THR A 156 -17.96 4.97 -13.51
N MET A 157 -17.02 5.09 -12.58
CA MET A 157 -17.30 5.34 -11.16
C MET A 157 -17.83 6.77 -10.93
N LEU A 158 -17.31 7.77 -11.66
CA LEU A 158 -17.73 9.17 -11.55
C LEU A 158 -19.10 9.46 -12.16
N GLU A 159 -19.50 8.68 -13.17
CA GLU A 159 -20.78 8.80 -13.88
C GLU A 159 -21.99 8.38 -13.03
N LYS A 160 -21.79 7.55 -12.00
CA LYS A 160 -22.87 7.24 -11.06
C LYS A 160 -23.21 8.50 -10.24
N PRO A 161 -24.50 8.87 -10.09
CA PRO A 161 -24.87 10.01 -9.28
C PRO A 161 -24.49 9.72 -7.82
N PHE A 162 -23.43 10.37 -7.33
CA PHE A 162 -23.17 10.41 -5.90
C PHE A 162 -24.26 11.28 -5.28
N SER A 163 -25.29 10.67 -4.70
CA SER A 163 -26.23 11.38 -3.84
C SER A 163 -25.57 11.59 -2.47
N ALA A 164 -24.62 12.52 -2.39
CA ALA A 164 -24.02 12.91 -1.13
C ALA A 164 -23.68 14.39 -1.20
N VAL A 165 -24.31 15.15 -0.32
CA VAL A 165 -24.10 16.59 -0.16
C VAL A 165 -22.60 16.89 -0.03
N PRO A 166 -22.05 17.80 -0.84
CA PRO A 166 -20.62 18.08 -0.87
C PRO A 166 -20.22 18.92 0.34
N SER A 167 -19.65 18.32 1.39
CA SER A 167 -19.02 19.09 2.48
C SER A 167 -17.48 19.05 2.45
N LYS A 168 -16.86 18.15 1.68
CA LYS A 168 -15.42 18.21 1.31
C LYS A 168 -15.24 17.65 -0.09
N VAL A 169 -15.41 18.51 -1.10
CA VAL A 169 -15.36 18.09 -2.50
C VAL A 169 -14.60 19.14 -3.27
N ASP A 170 -13.33 18.83 -3.56
CA ASP A 170 -12.59 19.59 -4.57
C ASP A 170 -12.04 18.65 -5.66
N GLY A 171 -11.25 17.62 -5.30
CA GLY A 171 -10.70 16.65 -6.26
C GLY A 171 -11.76 15.87 -7.05
N THR A 172 -12.80 15.31 -6.42
CA THR A 172 -13.85 14.55 -7.13
C THR A 172 -14.76 15.44 -7.98
N GLN A 173 -15.01 16.70 -7.57
CA GLN A 173 -15.78 17.66 -8.39
C GLN A 173 -14.97 18.14 -9.59
N LYS A 174 -13.67 18.36 -9.43
CA LYS A 174 -12.76 18.73 -10.50
C LYS A 174 -12.53 17.59 -11.49
N LEU A 175 -12.31 16.35 -11.02
CA LEU A 175 -12.21 15.17 -11.89
C LEU A 175 -13.53 14.91 -12.64
N ARG A 176 -14.69 15.16 -11.99
CA ARG A 176 -15.98 15.22 -12.69
C ARG A 176 -16.07 16.35 -13.71
N ARG A 177 -15.56 17.55 -13.43
CA ARG A 177 -15.53 18.65 -14.41
C ARG A 177 -14.66 18.30 -15.60
N VAL A 178 -13.49 17.70 -15.41
CA VAL A 178 -12.61 17.20 -16.47
C VAL A 178 -13.32 16.10 -17.29
N ALA A 179 -13.86 15.09 -16.62
CA ALA A 179 -14.57 13.97 -17.25
C ALA A 179 -15.86 14.40 -17.98
N LEU A 180 -16.64 15.31 -17.40
CA LEU A 180 -17.83 15.87 -18.01
C LEU A 180 -17.48 16.81 -19.16
N SER A 181 -16.34 17.52 -19.10
CA SER A 181 -15.85 18.34 -20.20
C SER A 181 -15.45 17.46 -21.40
N ASP A 182 -14.75 16.35 -21.16
CA ASP A 182 -14.39 15.38 -22.19
C ASP A 182 -15.60 14.60 -22.73
N LYS A 183 -16.55 14.23 -21.88
CA LYS A 183 -17.81 13.61 -22.32
C LYS A 183 -18.70 14.60 -23.07
N ALA A 184 -18.81 15.85 -22.61
CA ALA A 184 -19.52 16.92 -23.32
C ALA A 184 -18.86 17.23 -24.67
N ARG A 185 -17.53 17.20 -24.74
CA ARG A 185 -16.74 17.27 -25.98
C ARG A 185 -17.09 16.10 -26.90
N SER A 186 -17.07 14.87 -26.42
CA SER A 186 -17.42 13.69 -27.22
C SER A 186 -18.86 13.72 -27.76
N LEU A 187 -19.80 14.24 -26.96
CA LEU A 187 -21.21 14.35 -27.31
C LEU A 187 -21.47 15.50 -28.29
N GLN A 188 -20.78 16.63 -28.15
CA GLN A 188 -20.85 17.73 -29.12
C GLN A 188 -20.16 17.40 -30.45
N MET A 189 -19.03 16.70 -30.43
CA MET A 189 -18.37 16.18 -31.64
C MET A 189 -19.31 15.25 -32.40
N LYS A 190 -19.98 14.33 -31.68
CA LYS A 190 -21.03 13.46 -32.26
C LYS A 190 -22.25 14.24 -32.76
N ALA A 191 -22.63 15.34 -32.10
CA ALA A 191 -23.78 16.15 -32.49
C ALA A 191 -23.53 17.06 -33.69
N LYS A 192 -22.27 17.49 -33.91
CA LYS A 192 -21.90 18.42 -34.99
C LYS A 192 -21.30 17.73 -36.22
N GLY A 193 -20.94 16.45 -36.12
CA GLY A 193 -20.28 15.73 -37.21
C GLY A 193 -18.91 16.31 -37.58
N GLU A 194 -18.33 17.10 -36.68
CA GLU A 194 -17.02 17.72 -36.82
C GLU A 194 -15.98 16.82 -36.13
N GLU A 195 -14.96 16.37 -36.87
CA GLU A 195 -13.84 15.60 -36.31
C GLU A 195 -12.93 16.47 -35.42
N ASN A 196 -12.99 17.80 -35.57
CA ASN A 196 -12.20 18.77 -34.80
C ASN A 196 -13.11 19.75 -34.05
N GLY A 197 -13.03 19.75 -32.71
CA GLY A 197 -13.80 20.68 -31.86
C GLY A 197 -13.36 22.14 -32.00
N THR A 198 -14.14 23.09 -31.46
CA THR A 198 -13.74 24.51 -31.47
C THR A 198 -12.52 24.73 -30.56
N PRO A 199 -11.50 25.51 -30.99
CA PRO A 199 -10.25 25.71 -30.23
C PRO A 199 -10.48 26.16 -28.78
N ARG A 200 -11.42 27.09 -28.56
CA ARG A 200 -11.77 27.61 -27.23
C ARG A 200 -12.33 26.55 -26.26
N MET A 201 -13.02 25.54 -26.79
CA MET A 201 -13.56 24.45 -25.96
C MET A 201 -12.49 23.42 -25.60
N ILE A 202 -11.60 23.11 -26.54
CA ILE A 202 -10.45 22.23 -26.31
C ILE A 202 -9.53 22.87 -25.26
N VAL A 203 -9.28 24.16 -25.41
CA VAL A 203 -8.54 25.00 -24.46
C VAL A 203 -9.14 24.94 -23.05
N ASN A 204 -10.43 25.26 -22.89
CA ASN A 204 -11.03 25.32 -21.55
C ASN A 204 -11.08 23.95 -20.85
N ALA A 205 -11.30 22.87 -21.60
CA ALA A 205 -11.26 21.51 -21.06
C ALA A 205 -9.86 21.15 -20.54
N LYS A 206 -8.84 21.50 -21.32
CA LYS A 206 -7.43 21.23 -21.01
C LYS A 206 -6.89 22.12 -19.87
N ILE A 207 -7.37 23.36 -19.73
CA ILE A 207 -7.11 24.20 -18.54
C ILE A 207 -7.66 23.53 -17.28
N SER A 208 -8.92 23.10 -17.30
CA SER A 208 -9.53 22.42 -16.15
C SER A 208 -8.85 21.10 -15.82
N GLU A 209 -8.30 20.41 -16.82
CA GLU A 209 -7.49 19.21 -16.65
C GLU A 209 -6.14 19.52 -15.97
N ALA A 210 -5.45 20.57 -16.39
CA ALA A 210 -4.19 21.00 -15.76
C ALA A 210 -4.38 21.54 -14.33
N GLU A 211 -5.43 22.33 -14.08
CA GLU A 211 -5.84 22.77 -12.73
C GLU A 211 -6.20 21.59 -11.82
N PHE A 212 -6.85 20.57 -12.39
CA PHE A 212 -7.11 19.33 -11.67
C PHE A 212 -5.80 18.67 -11.25
N TYR A 213 -4.80 18.50 -12.12
CA TYR A 213 -3.53 17.87 -11.75
C TYR A 213 -2.75 18.66 -10.67
N ASP A 214 -2.72 19.99 -10.76
CA ASP A 214 -2.01 20.86 -9.80
C ASP A 214 -2.63 20.81 -8.39
N GLU A 215 -3.97 20.83 -8.28
CA GLU A 215 -4.67 20.77 -7.00
C GLU A 215 -4.86 19.35 -6.47
N PHE A 216 -5.03 18.38 -7.37
CA PHE A 216 -5.04 16.95 -7.05
C PHE A 216 -3.74 16.54 -6.38
N LEU A 217 -2.59 17.13 -6.74
CA LEU A 217 -1.33 16.90 -6.03
C LEU A 217 -1.37 17.38 -4.57
N ASN A 218 -1.99 18.52 -4.26
CA ASN A 218 -2.09 18.99 -2.88
C ASN A 218 -3.04 18.11 -2.04
N GLU A 219 -4.14 17.65 -2.64
CA GLU A 219 -5.09 16.73 -1.99
C GLU A 219 -4.55 15.30 -1.92
N LEU A 220 -3.84 14.82 -2.95
CA LEU A 220 -3.15 13.54 -2.99
C LEU A 220 -2.00 13.56 -2.00
N ILE A 221 -1.14 14.58 -1.91
CA ILE A 221 -0.09 14.66 -0.88
C ILE A 221 -0.71 14.71 0.53
N GLY A 222 -1.85 15.38 0.73
CA GLY A 222 -2.56 15.39 2.01
C GLY A 222 -3.17 14.02 2.40
N ASN A 223 -3.83 13.36 1.45
CA ASN A 223 -4.48 12.06 1.66
C ASN A 223 -3.51 10.89 1.57
N GLU A 224 -2.47 10.97 0.73
CA GLU A 224 -1.35 10.04 0.59
C GLU A 224 -0.41 10.17 1.78
N SER A 225 -0.12 11.35 2.32
CA SER A 225 0.60 11.41 3.61
C SER A 225 -0.20 10.72 4.72
N THR A 226 -1.52 10.76 4.68
CA THR A 226 -2.37 10.01 5.64
C THR A 226 -2.47 8.52 5.30
N PHE A 227 -2.48 8.16 4.00
CA PHE A 227 -2.48 6.78 3.52
C PHE A 227 -1.12 6.15 3.81
N ARG A 228 -0.01 6.70 3.28
CA ARG A 228 1.38 6.20 3.34
C ARG A 228 2.26 6.59 4.54
N GLN A 229 1.88 7.55 5.42
CA GLN A 229 2.49 7.56 6.78
C GLN A 229 2.26 6.20 7.47
N ALA A 230 1.23 5.47 7.04
CA ALA A 230 0.96 4.10 7.42
C ALA A 230 1.72 3.03 6.63
N PHE A 231 2.63 3.38 5.72
CA PHE A 231 3.20 2.40 4.79
C PHE A 231 4.72 2.33 4.76
N ASN A 232 5.48 3.42 4.62
CA ASN A 232 6.95 3.37 4.70
C ASN A 232 7.56 4.78 4.56
N PRO A 233 7.92 5.49 5.64
CA PRO A 233 8.30 6.91 5.55
C PRO A 233 9.61 7.23 4.81
N PHE A 234 10.43 6.23 4.45
CA PHE A 234 11.72 6.47 3.77
C PHE A 234 11.77 5.97 2.32
N ASP A 235 10.99 4.94 1.96
CA ASP A 235 10.75 4.65 0.53
C ASP A 235 9.72 5.64 -0.05
N GLU A 236 8.84 6.22 0.79
CA GLU A 236 7.91 7.30 0.43
C GLU A 236 8.59 8.49 -0.24
N LEU A 237 9.86 8.81 0.08
CA LEU A 237 10.56 9.95 -0.53
C LEU A 237 10.78 9.73 -2.03
N LEU A 238 11.46 8.64 -2.40
CA LEU A 238 11.70 8.31 -3.81
C LEU A 238 10.37 8.16 -4.57
N TRP A 239 9.35 7.59 -3.94
CA TRP A 239 8.04 7.36 -4.54
C TRP A 239 7.22 8.60 -4.77
N ARG A 240 7.08 9.43 -3.73
CA ARG A 240 6.44 10.73 -3.82
C ARG A 240 7.13 11.55 -4.89
N ASP A 241 8.46 11.53 -4.90
CA ASP A 241 9.22 12.34 -5.85
C ASP A 241 9.05 11.81 -7.28
N LEU A 242 9.01 10.49 -7.48
CA LEU A 242 8.75 9.89 -8.80
C LEU A 242 7.33 10.15 -9.31
N LEU A 243 6.31 9.99 -8.47
CA LEU A 243 4.92 10.27 -8.82
C LEU A 243 4.71 11.78 -9.06
N SER A 244 5.29 12.62 -8.20
CA SER A 244 5.17 14.08 -8.32
C SER A 244 5.85 14.59 -9.58
N SER A 245 7.07 14.11 -9.88
CA SER A 245 7.78 14.46 -11.12
C SER A 245 6.91 14.20 -12.35
N PHE A 246 6.29 13.02 -12.42
CA PHE A 246 5.40 12.62 -13.51
C PHE A 246 4.13 13.48 -13.59
N ILE A 247 3.39 13.65 -12.49
CA ILE A 247 2.13 14.41 -12.52
C ILE A 247 2.40 15.88 -12.92
N PHE A 248 3.47 16.48 -12.43
CA PHE A 248 3.82 17.85 -12.80
C PHE A 248 4.33 17.98 -14.24
N GLU A 249 4.97 16.93 -14.78
CA GLU A 249 5.37 16.87 -16.19
C GLU A 249 4.14 16.84 -17.10
N GLU A 250 3.19 15.94 -16.85
CA GLU A 250 1.91 15.85 -17.57
C GLU A 250 1.12 17.17 -17.47
N ALA A 251 1.04 17.78 -16.28
CA ALA A 251 0.42 19.10 -16.12
C ALA A 251 1.11 20.17 -16.98
N THR A 252 2.45 20.13 -17.07
CA THR A 252 3.24 21.04 -17.90
C THR A 252 2.98 20.84 -19.39
N GLU A 253 2.86 19.60 -19.86
CA GLU A 253 2.50 19.28 -21.24
C GLU A 253 1.12 19.83 -21.60
N LEU A 254 0.13 19.68 -20.72
CA LEU A 254 -1.20 20.24 -20.92
C LEU A 254 -1.16 21.77 -21.04
N TYR A 255 -0.39 22.46 -20.21
CA TYR A 255 -0.19 23.91 -20.38
C TYR A 255 0.52 24.27 -21.69
N ASN A 256 1.43 23.43 -22.21
CA ASN A 256 2.07 23.62 -23.51
C ASN A 256 1.08 23.54 -24.67
N GLU A 257 0.08 22.66 -24.58
CA GLU A 257 -0.99 22.52 -25.57
C GLU A 257 -2.00 23.67 -25.52
N VAL A 258 -2.25 24.20 -24.31
CA VAL A 258 -3.32 25.17 -24.03
C VAL A 258 -2.93 26.61 -24.31
N ILE A 259 -1.72 27.02 -23.92
CA ILE A 259 -1.29 28.42 -23.98
C ILE A 259 -1.25 28.99 -25.42
N PRO A 260 -0.73 28.26 -26.43
CA PRO A 260 -0.69 28.78 -27.81
C PRO A 260 -2.07 29.16 -28.38
N PRO A 261 -3.09 28.28 -28.40
CA PRO A 261 -4.42 28.64 -28.91
C PRO A 261 -5.16 29.69 -28.06
N LEU A 262 -4.81 29.87 -26.79
CA LEU A 262 -5.32 30.98 -25.95
C LEU A 262 -4.81 32.34 -26.39
N LYS A 263 -3.55 32.42 -26.85
CA LYS A 263 -2.95 33.66 -27.35
C LYS A 263 -3.59 34.15 -28.64
N ASP A 264 -4.21 33.24 -29.39
CA ASP A 264 -4.84 33.52 -30.68
C ASP A 264 -6.33 33.92 -30.56
N LEU A 265 -6.89 33.94 -29.34
CA LEU A 265 -8.26 34.40 -29.10
C LEU A 265 -8.28 35.93 -28.88
N ASP A 266 -9.01 36.67 -29.73
CA ASP A 266 -9.09 38.14 -29.74
C ASP A 266 -9.64 38.79 -28.46
N ASP A 267 -10.33 38.03 -27.61
CA ASP A 267 -10.86 38.51 -26.33
C ASP A 267 -9.86 38.21 -25.21
N GLN A 268 -8.99 39.17 -24.92
CA GLN A 268 -8.01 39.07 -23.84
C GLN A 268 -8.67 38.87 -22.46
N GLU A 269 -8.35 37.75 -21.82
CA GLU A 269 -8.14 37.71 -20.36
C GLU A 269 -6.62 37.64 -20.13
N GLU A 270 -5.91 38.74 -20.41
CA GLU A 270 -4.44 38.87 -20.24
C GLU A 270 -3.99 38.42 -18.84
N TYR A 271 -4.85 38.64 -17.83
CA TYR A 271 -4.71 38.15 -16.47
C TYR A 271 -4.75 36.62 -16.34
N GLU A 272 -5.67 35.93 -17.02
CA GLU A 272 -5.73 34.46 -16.99
C GLU A 272 -4.56 33.84 -17.77
N LEU A 273 -4.10 34.48 -18.85
CA LEU A 273 -2.91 34.04 -19.58
C LEU A 273 -1.62 34.20 -18.75
N GLU A 274 -1.47 35.32 -18.03
CA GLU A 274 -0.37 35.55 -17.09
C GLU A 274 -0.39 34.50 -15.97
N LYS A 275 -1.57 34.24 -15.38
CA LYS A 275 -1.78 33.23 -14.34
C LYS A 275 -1.48 31.80 -14.81
N LEU A 276 -1.93 31.41 -16.00
CA LEU A 276 -1.61 30.11 -16.61
C LEU A 276 -0.11 29.97 -16.92
N THR A 277 0.54 31.06 -17.31
CA THR A 277 1.99 31.09 -17.53
C THR A 277 2.75 30.93 -16.22
N ASP A 278 2.33 31.61 -15.15
CA ASP A 278 2.87 31.47 -13.79
C ASP A 278 2.73 30.01 -13.30
N TRP A 279 1.55 29.41 -13.46
CA TRP A 279 1.29 28.01 -13.07
C TRP A 279 2.11 27.01 -13.87
N LYS A 280 2.20 27.17 -15.19
CA LYS A 280 3.09 26.35 -16.03
C LYS A 280 4.53 26.41 -15.55
N LYS A 281 5.03 27.61 -15.18
CA LYS A 281 6.40 27.77 -14.69
C LYS A 281 6.60 27.16 -13.31
N ASN A 282 5.60 27.25 -12.44
CA ASN A 282 5.62 26.60 -11.13
C ASN A 282 5.62 25.07 -11.27
N THR A 283 4.70 24.50 -12.04
CA THR A 283 4.57 23.05 -12.26
C THR A 283 5.81 22.47 -12.95
N ALA A 284 6.30 23.11 -14.03
CA ALA A 284 7.55 22.71 -14.67
C ALA A 284 8.75 22.77 -13.70
N GLY A 285 8.82 23.80 -12.84
CA GLY A 285 9.85 23.90 -11.83
C GLY A 285 9.76 22.80 -10.76
N LEU A 286 8.54 22.49 -10.29
CA LEU A 286 8.30 21.44 -9.30
C LEU A 286 8.59 20.04 -9.87
N SER A 287 8.20 19.75 -11.11
CA SER A 287 8.55 18.51 -11.80
C SER A 287 10.07 18.28 -11.76
N GLU A 288 10.85 19.31 -12.12
CA GLU A 288 12.31 19.25 -12.12
C GLU A 288 12.92 19.15 -10.72
N VAL A 289 12.30 19.75 -9.69
CA VAL A 289 12.72 19.57 -8.28
C VAL A 289 12.57 18.11 -7.87
N TYR A 290 11.40 17.52 -8.13
CA TYR A 290 11.14 16.14 -7.77
C TYR A 290 12.01 15.18 -8.57
N CYS A 291 12.18 15.42 -9.88
CA CYS A 291 13.16 14.71 -10.71
C CYS A 291 14.57 14.77 -10.10
N ALA A 292 15.01 15.95 -9.63
CA ALA A 292 16.29 16.12 -8.98
C ALA A 292 16.39 15.35 -7.64
N MET A 293 15.30 15.24 -6.89
CA MET A 293 15.25 14.47 -5.64
C MET A 293 15.34 12.97 -5.91
N ILE A 294 14.65 12.46 -6.94
CA ILE A 294 14.79 11.05 -7.37
C ILE A 294 16.25 10.71 -7.67
N TYR A 295 16.89 11.52 -8.53
CA TYR A 295 18.29 11.30 -8.87
C TYR A 295 19.21 11.43 -7.65
N ASN A 296 18.90 12.32 -6.72
CA ASN A 296 19.65 12.43 -5.48
C ASN A 296 19.54 11.15 -4.64
N ASP A 297 18.34 10.60 -4.49
CA ASP A 297 18.10 9.45 -3.63
C ASP A 297 18.74 8.18 -4.22
N ILE A 298 18.69 8.03 -5.55
CA ILE A 298 19.43 6.98 -6.26
C ILE A 298 20.93 7.22 -6.12
N ALA A 299 21.42 8.47 -6.26
CA ALA A 299 22.84 8.80 -6.06
C ALA A 299 23.31 8.46 -4.64
N ASP A 300 22.51 8.79 -3.62
CA ASP A 300 22.79 8.48 -2.22
C ASP A 300 22.83 6.95 -2.00
N ALA A 301 22.01 6.17 -2.71
CA ALA A 301 22.03 4.70 -2.65
C ALA A 301 23.28 4.12 -3.34
N GLN A 302 23.59 4.57 -4.57
CA GLN A 302 24.80 4.16 -5.29
C GLN A 302 26.07 4.53 -4.50
N MET A 303 26.10 5.73 -3.92
CA MET A 303 27.18 6.19 -3.04
C MET A 303 27.36 5.27 -1.83
N ARG A 304 26.25 4.83 -1.19
CA ARG A 304 26.27 3.89 -0.05
C ARG A 304 26.79 2.50 -0.41
N ASN A 305 26.67 2.09 -1.67
CA ASN A 305 27.19 0.81 -2.18
C ASN A 305 28.64 0.88 -2.66
N GLY A 306 29.25 2.07 -2.64
CA GLY A 306 30.61 2.28 -3.13
C GLY A 306 30.71 2.48 -4.64
N ASN A 307 29.58 2.63 -5.35
CA ASN A 307 29.52 2.91 -6.79
C ASN A 307 29.68 4.43 -7.02
N LEU A 308 30.88 4.95 -6.73
CA LEU A 308 31.15 6.40 -6.69
C LEU A 308 31.08 7.08 -8.06
N GLU A 309 31.39 6.35 -9.12
CA GLU A 309 31.26 6.85 -10.49
C GLU A 309 29.80 7.12 -10.84
N ASP A 310 28.92 6.15 -10.59
CA ASP A 310 27.49 6.28 -10.87
C ASP A 310 26.83 7.29 -9.95
N ALA A 311 27.20 7.31 -8.66
CA ALA A 311 26.77 8.36 -7.73
C ALA A 311 27.19 9.74 -8.22
N SER A 312 28.42 9.91 -8.72
CA SER A 312 28.89 11.18 -9.28
C SER A 312 28.07 11.61 -10.50
N LYS A 313 27.79 10.69 -11.43
CA LYS A 313 26.95 10.96 -12.61
C LYS A 313 25.55 11.39 -12.17
N LEU A 314 24.91 10.64 -11.27
CA LEU A 314 23.56 10.92 -10.76
C LEU A 314 23.46 12.23 -9.97
N TYR A 315 24.43 12.56 -9.11
CA TYR A 315 24.46 13.87 -8.45
C TYR A 315 24.63 15.02 -9.44
N MET A 316 25.34 14.80 -10.55
CA MET A 316 25.43 15.79 -11.61
C MET A 316 24.07 15.96 -12.32
N THR A 317 23.39 14.86 -12.64
CA THR A 317 22.03 14.88 -13.21
C THR A 317 21.04 15.59 -12.27
N SER A 318 21.10 15.29 -10.97
CA SER A 318 20.32 15.97 -9.93
C SER A 318 20.63 17.46 -9.88
N SER A 319 21.91 17.86 -9.94
CA SER A 319 22.32 19.26 -10.03
C SER A 319 21.78 19.96 -11.28
N GLU A 320 21.74 19.27 -12.41
CA GLU A 320 21.21 19.81 -13.66
C GLU A 320 19.70 20.00 -13.61
N ALA A 321 18.96 19.03 -13.05
CA ALA A 321 17.53 19.11 -12.81
C ALA A 321 17.17 20.28 -11.88
N PHE A 322 17.87 20.44 -10.73
CA PHE A 322 17.72 21.65 -9.90
C PHE A 322 18.06 22.94 -10.66
N GLY A 323 18.95 22.89 -11.64
CA GLY A 323 19.27 24.01 -12.52
C GLY A 323 18.17 24.33 -13.53
N ARG A 324 17.41 23.34 -13.99
CA ARG A 324 16.20 23.54 -14.82
C ARG A 324 15.06 24.10 -13.95
N ALA A 325 14.86 23.55 -12.75
CA ALA A 325 13.93 24.09 -11.76
C ALA A 325 14.20 25.57 -11.42
N GLU A 326 15.46 25.91 -11.12
CA GLU A 326 15.89 27.29 -10.86
C GLU A 326 15.47 28.24 -11.99
N LYS A 327 15.71 27.84 -13.25
CA LYS A 327 15.36 28.64 -14.43
C LYS A 327 13.84 28.84 -14.53
N SER A 328 13.07 27.77 -14.35
CA SER A 328 11.60 27.83 -14.41
C SER A 328 11.03 28.77 -13.34
N PHE A 329 11.49 28.67 -12.10
CA PHE A 329 11.01 29.53 -11.00
C PHE A 329 11.45 30.99 -11.13
N LYS A 330 12.68 31.24 -11.63
CA LYS A 330 13.25 32.60 -11.68
C LYS A 330 12.52 33.56 -12.61
N GLU A 331 11.78 33.02 -13.57
CA GLU A 331 10.95 33.81 -14.49
C GLU A 331 9.69 34.38 -13.83
N VAL A 332 9.29 33.86 -12.65
CA VAL A 332 8.09 34.28 -11.92
C VAL A 332 8.49 34.96 -10.60
N PRO A 333 8.20 36.26 -10.39
CA PRO A 333 8.61 36.99 -9.18
C PRO A 333 8.15 36.36 -7.87
N LYS A 334 6.95 35.75 -7.85
CA LYS A 334 6.38 35.08 -6.66
C LYS A 334 7.12 33.80 -6.26
N LEU A 335 7.90 33.20 -7.16
CA LEU A 335 8.62 31.95 -6.95
C LEU A 335 10.11 32.18 -6.67
N HIS A 336 10.50 33.42 -6.33
CA HIS A 336 11.90 33.77 -6.09
C HIS A 336 12.57 32.93 -5.00
N ASP A 337 11.85 32.62 -3.91
CA ASP A 337 12.36 31.79 -2.82
C ASP A 337 12.62 30.35 -3.29
N ASN A 338 11.74 29.79 -4.12
CA ASN A 338 11.92 28.47 -4.73
C ASN A 338 13.13 28.46 -5.68
N ALA A 339 13.33 29.53 -6.45
CA ALA A 339 14.50 29.70 -7.31
C ALA A 339 15.80 29.77 -6.48
N GLN A 340 15.82 30.52 -5.38
CA GLN A 340 16.97 30.59 -4.47
C GLN A 340 17.27 29.25 -3.81
N GLN A 341 16.25 28.50 -3.41
CA GLN A 341 16.42 27.18 -2.83
C GLN A 341 16.98 26.19 -3.85
N SER A 342 16.41 26.16 -5.06
CA SER A 342 16.90 25.33 -6.17
C SER A 342 18.36 25.66 -6.54
N GLU A 343 18.75 26.93 -6.52
CA GLU A 343 20.15 27.34 -6.75
C GLU A 343 21.09 26.80 -5.65
N LYS A 344 20.66 26.82 -4.39
CA LYS A 344 21.43 26.26 -3.27
C LYS A 344 21.61 24.74 -3.44
N ASP A 345 20.52 24.04 -3.75
CA ASP A 345 20.52 22.58 -3.89
C ASP A 345 21.36 22.13 -5.08
N LYS A 346 21.20 22.79 -6.24
CA LYS A 346 22.09 22.65 -7.41
C LYS A 346 23.58 22.73 -7.04
N LYS A 347 23.99 23.80 -6.34
CA LYS A 347 25.40 23.98 -5.94
C LYS A 347 25.86 22.86 -5.01
N HIS A 348 25.01 22.45 -4.08
CA HIS A 348 25.31 21.39 -3.14
C HIS A 348 25.49 20.03 -3.83
N ARG A 349 24.57 19.64 -4.72
CA ARG A 349 24.66 18.37 -5.47
C ARG A 349 25.86 18.36 -6.41
N LYS A 350 26.19 19.49 -7.03
CA LYS A 350 27.44 19.64 -7.78
C LYS A 350 28.69 19.45 -6.92
N ALA A 351 28.69 19.94 -5.68
CA ALA A 351 29.78 19.72 -4.74
C ALA A 351 29.93 18.22 -4.40
N GLN A 352 28.81 17.51 -4.17
CA GLN A 352 28.81 16.08 -3.92
C GLN A 352 29.31 15.27 -5.12
N ALA A 353 28.88 15.60 -6.33
CA ALA A 353 29.36 14.96 -7.56
C ALA A 353 30.87 15.08 -7.71
N LEU A 354 31.41 16.30 -7.56
CA LEU A 354 32.85 16.55 -7.64
C LEU A 354 33.61 15.78 -6.55
N PHE A 355 33.07 15.75 -5.33
CA PHE A 355 33.66 14.98 -4.23
C PHE A 355 33.70 13.47 -4.52
N CYS A 356 32.60 12.89 -5.03
CA CYS A 356 32.53 11.47 -5.40
C CYS A 356 33.53 11.15 -6.52
N ARG A 357 33.64 12.00 -7.54
CA ARG A 357 34.62 11.87 -8.61
C ARG A 357 36.06 11.89 -8.10
N SER A 358 36.36 12.83 -7.19
CA SER A 358 37.68 12.94 -6.56
C SER A 358 38.01 11.66 -5.79
N GLU A 359 37.10 11.15 -4.97
CA GLU A 359 37.28 9.93 -4.19
C GLU A 359 37.43 8.68 -5.06
N ASN A 360 36.65 8.56 -6.15
CA ASN A 360 36.79 7.46 -7.10
C ASN A 360 38.20 7.43 -7.74
N SER A 361 38.76 8.60 -8.02
CA SER A 361 40.09 8.75 -8.62
C SER A 361 41.25 8.37 -7.68
N VAL A 362 41.01 8.30 -6.37
CA VAL A 362 42.06 7.97 -5.38
C VAL A 362 42.58 6.54 -5.54
N LYS A 363 41.72 5.60 -5.98
CA LYS A 363 42.13 4.23 -6.24
C LYS A 363 43.16 4.18 -7.36
N THR A 364 42.85 4.81 -8.49
CA THR A 364 43.76 4.94 -9.63
C THR A 364 45.05 5.65 -9.24
N LEU A 365 44.98 6.72 -8.44
CA LEU A 365 46.17 7.41 -7.92
C LEU A 365 47.05 6.46 -7.10
N SER A 366 46.45 5.67 -6.21
CA SER A 366 47.18 4.71 -5.37
C SER A 366 47.82 3.61 -6.21
N ASP A 367 47.13 3.12 -7.24
CA ASP A 367 47.66 2.11 -8.17
C ASP A 367 48.85 2.67 -8.96
N LEU A 368 48.73 3.89 -9.51
CA LEU A 368 49.81 4.59 -10.23
C LEU A 368 51.05 4.80 -9.34
N LEU A 369 50.87 5.21 -8.09
CA LEU A 369 51.95 5.35 -7.12
C LEU A 369 52.61 4.00 -6.78
N THR A 370 51.84 2.91 -6.79
CA THR A 370 52.34 1.56 -6.50
C THR A 370 53.16 0.98 -7.65
N VAL A 371 52.81 1.30 -8.89
CA VAL A 371 53.54 0.90 -10.11
C VAL A 371 54.63 1.91 -10.52
N ASP A 372 54.89 2.91 -9.66
CA ASP A 372 55.94 3.94 -9.83
C ASP A 372 55.73 4.86 -11.05
N ASN A 373 54.48 5.03 -11.50
CA ASN A 373 54.12 5.91 -12.62
C ASN A 373 53.84 7.34 -12.15
N ARG A 374 54.90 8.13 -12.03
CA ARG A 374 54.86 9.46 -11.42
C ARG A 374 54.13 10.51 -12.25
N ASP A 375 54.34 10.52 -13.57
CA ASP A 375 53.83 11.59 -14.43
C ASP A 375 52.29 11.56 -14.47
N GLU A 376 51.71 10.38 -14.65
CA GLU A 376 50.25 10.17 -14.58
C GLU A 376 49.70 10.37 -13.16
N ALA A 377 50.45 10.02 -12.11
CA ALA A 377 50.03 10.26 -10.72
C ALA A 377 49.94 11.76 -10.40
N VAL A 378 50.88 12.57 -10.90
CA VAL A 378 50.87 14.03 -10.74
C VAL A 378 49.70 14.64 -11.51
N GLU A 379 49.49 14.25 -12.77
CA GLU A 379 48.36 14.74 -13.57
C GLU A 379 47.01 14.41 -12.92
N LEU A 380 46.85 13.19 -12.40
CA LEU A 380 45.64 12.77 -11.70
C LEU A 380 45.45 13.54 -10.38
N LEU A 381 46.53 13.81 -9.64
CA LEU A 381 46.49 14.58 -8.40
C LEU A 381 46.05 16.03 -8.64
N GLU A 382 46.52 16.67 -9.71
CA GLU A 382 46.05 18.00 -10.13
C GLU A 382 44.54 18.00 -10.43
N GLY A 383 44.06 16.94 -11.09
CA GLY A 383 42.63 16.70 -11.31
C GLY A 383 41.82 16.62 -10.02
N ILE A 384 42.28 15.80 -9.07
CA ILE A 384 41.66 15.64 -7.73
C ILE A 384 41.61 16.98 -7.00
N PHE A 385 42.72 17.74 -6.99
CA PHE A 385 42.77 19.05 -6.34
C PHE A 385 41.78 20.04 -6.93
N LYS A 386 41.72 20.11 -8.25
CA LYS A 386 40.82 21.01 -8.97
C LYS A 386 39.36 20.75 -8.63
N ASP A 387 38.99 19.47 -8.52
CA ASP A 387 37.62 19.07 -8.19
C ASP A 387 37.29 19.36 -6.72
N LEU A 388 38.19 19.03 -5.78
CA LEU A 388 38.00 19.32 -4.35
C LEU A 388 37.94 20.83 -4.04
N GLN A 389 38.80 21.66 -4.63
CA GLN A 389 38.76 23.11 -4.44
C GLN A 389 37.46 23.74 -4.96
N LYS A 390 36.91 23.19 -6.06
CA LYS A 390 35.61 23.60 -6.55
C LYS A 390 34.49 23.12 -5.64
N ALA A 391 34.57 21.88 -5.16
CA ALA A 391 33.60 21.32 -4.23
C ALA A 391 33.54 22.14 -2.91
N GLU A 392 34.69 22.56 -2.38
CA GLU A 392 34.78 23.37 -1.15
C GLU A 392 34.02 24.69 -1.29
N LYS A 393 34.19 25.39 -2.41
CA LYS A 393 33.51 26.67 -2.69
C LYS A 393 31.99 26.53 -2.85
N LEU A 394 31.54 25.34 -3.25
CA LEU A 394 30.13 25.05 -3.52
C LEU A 394 29.42 24.41 -2.32
N SER A 395 30.15 23.72 -1.45
CA SER A 395 29.61 23.04 -0.27
C SER A 395 29.12 24.04 0.78
N LYS A 396 27.91 23.81 1.28
CA LYS A 396 27.28 24.61 2.36
C LYS A 396 27.03 23.81 3.63
N ARG A 397 27.22 22.49 3.61
CA ARG A 397 27.07 21.62 4.79
C ARG A 397 28.41 21.47 5.48
N ARG A 398 28.42 21.57 6.80
CA ARG A 398 29.63 21.56 7.61
C ARG A 398 30.40 20.25 7.46
N GLU A 399 29.69 19.14 7.34
CA GLU A 399 30.22 17.79 7.28
C GLU A 399 30.93 17.54 5.93
N LEU A 400 30.27 17.89 4.83
CA LEU A 400 30.85 17.78 3.49
C LEU A 400 32.05 18.73 3.34
N THR A 401 31.96 19.95 3.86
CA THR A 401 33.08 20.89 3.84
C THR A 401 34.26 20.39 4.67
N ALA A 402 34.02 19.83 5.86
CA ALA A 402 35.06 19.23 6.68
C ALA A 402 35.75 18.04 5.97
N ALA A 403 34.95 17.17 5.35
CA ALA A 403 35.42 16.06 4.54
C ALA A 403 36.32 16.52 3.37
N ILE A 404 35.90 17.55 2.64
CA ILE A 404 36.68 18.12 1.53
C ILE A 404 37.99 18.75 2.02
N GLN A 405 37.96 19.50 3.13
CA GLN A 405 39.14 20.15 3.69
C GLN A 405 40.19 19.14 4.18
N GLU A 406 39.75 18.03 4.74
CA GLU A 406 40.64 16.95 5.17
C GLU A 406 41.32 16.26 3.97
N ASN A 407 40.59 16.07 2.87
CA ASN A 407 41.18 15.58 1.62
C ASN A 407 42.18 16.58 1.03
N LEU A 408 41.84 17.87 0.98
CA LEU A 408 42.76 18.91 0.50
C LEU A 408 44.08 18.92 1.31
N ARG A 409 44.00 18.75 2.64
CA ARG A 409 45.20 18.63 3.50
C ARG A 409 46.01 17.38 3.16
N THR A 410 45.34 16.24 2.99
CA THR A 410 45.98 14.96 2.68
C THR A 410 46.70 15.01 1.33
N PHE A 411 46.02 15.51 0.29
CA PHE A 411 46.60 15.58 -1.05
C PHE A 411 47.67 16.67 -1.17
N SER A 412 47.62 17.74 -0.36
CA SER A 412 48.71 18.73 -0.30
C SER A 412 49.99 18.13 0.26
N PHE A 413 49.87 17.24 1.25
CA PHE A 413 51.01 16.49 1.76
C PHE A 413 51.57 15.52 0.70
N VAL A 414 50.71 14.88 -0.08
CA VAL A 414 51.12 13.99 -1.20
C VAL A 414 51.83 14.77 -2.30
N GLU A 415 51.30 15.94 -2.69
CA GLU A 415 51.92 16.85 -3.66
C GLU A 415 53.31 17.29 -3.20
N ASP A 416 53.46 17.65 -1.91
CA ASP A 416 54.74 18.01 -1.31
C ASP A 416 55.76 16.85 -1.38
N MET A 417 55.33 15.61 -1.12
CA MET A 417 56.21 14.43 -1.20
C MET A 417 56.60 14.11 -2.65
N LEU A 418 55.66 14.21 -3.58
CA LEU A 418 55.93 14.10 -5.02
C LEU A 418 56.82 15.24 -5.51
N GLY A 419 56.74 16.45 -4.96
CA GLY A 419 57.63 17.56 -5.29
C GLY A 419 59.08 17.36 -4.82
N ARG A 420 59.29 16.65 -3.71
CA ARG A 420 60.61 16.43 -3.08
C ARG A 420 61.47 15.34 -3.73
N GLN A 421 61.05 14.79 -4.87
CA GLN A 421 61.75 13.68 -5.55
C GLN A 421 62.00 12.46 -4.65
N GLU A 422 60.99 12.07 -3.87
CA GLU A 422 61.06 10.84 -3.09
C GLU A 422 61.30 9.63 -4.01
N LYS A 423 62.30 8.79 -3.67
CA LYS A 423 62.73 7.65 -4.51
C LYS A 423 61.81 6.43 -4.40
N ASN A 424 60.86 6.44 -3.48
CA ASN A 424 59.99 5.29 -3.23
C ASN A 424 58.53 5.75 -3.14
N LEU A 425 57.85 5.80 -4.29
CA LEU A 425 56.45 6.23 -4.39
C LEU A 425 55.47 5.30 -3.65
N LYS A 426 55.91 4.08 -3.28
CA LYS A 426 55.11 3.18 -2.42
C LYS A 426 54.90 3.73 -1.01
N ASN A 427 55.89 4.45 -0.46
CA ASN A 427 55.73 5.07 0.87
C ASN A 427 54.66 6.17 0.85
N ILE A 428 54.52 6.89 -0.27
CA ILE A 428 53.48 7.90 -0.48
C ILE A 428 52.09 7.24 -0.47
N ALA A 429 51.95 6.10 -1.14
CA ALA A 429 50.71 5.31 -1.12
C ALA A 429 50.36 4.81 0.31
N GLU A 430 51.36 4.39 1.09
CA GLU A 430 51.17 4.01 2.51
C GLU A 430 50.73 5.20 3.38
N HIS A 431 51.23 6.41 3.12
CA HIS A 431 50.80 7.62 3.82
C HIS A 431 49.37 8.04 3.47
N ILE A 432 48.96 7.91 2.20
CA ILE A 432 47.56 8.10 1.78
C ILE A 432 46.64 7.14 2.53
N LYS A 433 47.04 5.87 2.63
CA LYS A 433 46.31 4.84 3.36
C LYS A 433 46.19 5.17 4.85
N PHE A 434 47.28 5.57 5.49
CA PHE A 434 47.27 5.97 6.91
C PHE A 434 46.36 7.17 7.19
N ALA A 435 46.36 8.18 6.32
CA ALA A 435 45.47 9.33 6.45
C ALA A 435 43.99 8.92 6.31
N LYS A 436 43.67 8.00 5.38
CA LYS A 436 42.34 7.41 5.25
C LYS A 436 41.91 6.64 6.51
N ASP A 437 42.81 5.84 7.09
CA ASP A 437 42.54 5.07 8.31
C ASP A 437 42.26 5.97 9.53
N LEU A 438 43.00 7.08 9.69
CA LEU A 438 42.78 8.05 10.76
C LEU A 438 41.42 8.75 10.61
N ARG A 439 41.10 9.18 9.39
CA ARG A 439 39.82 9.81 9.04
C ARG A 439 38.64 8.87 9.28
N LYS A 440 38.76 7.62 8.84
CA LYS A 440 37.80 6.54 9.09
C LYS A 440 37.51 6.39 10.58
N THR A 441 38.55 6.33 11.42
CA THR A 441 38.40 6.21 12.87
C THR A 441 37.62 7.39 13.46
N GLY A 442 37.91 8.63 13.05
CA GLY A 442 37.19 9.82 13.49
C GLY A 442 35.71 9.83 13.08
N LEU A 443 35.41 9.42 11.84
CA LEU A 443 34.04 9.32 11.35
C LEU A 443 33.24 8.23 12.07
N ILE A 444 33.85 7.06 12.35
CA ILE A 444 33.22 5.98 13.12
C ILE A 444 32.82 6.47 14.53
N GLN A 445 33.69 7.22 15.20
CA GLN A 445 33.40 7.78 16.51
C GLN A 445 32.24 8.78 16.47
N ASN A 446 32.21 9.63 15.44
CA ASN A 446 31.13 10.60 15.28
C ASN A 446 29.78 9.93 15.00
N VAL A 447 29.72 8.95 14.08
CA VAL A 447 28.47 8.21 13.81
C VAL A 447 27.96 7.52 15.09
N ASN A 448 28.83 6.84 15.82
CA ASN A 448 28.43 6.19 17.07
C ASN A 448 27.90 7.20 18.10
N LYS A 449 28.58 8.34 18.27
CA LYS A 449 28.13 9.40 19.16
C LYS A 449 26.72 9.87 18.81
N HIS A 450 26.46 10.19 17.54
CA HIS A 450 25.16 10.66 17.08
C HIS A 450 24.06 9.59 17.24
N LEU A 451 24.36 8.31 16.97
CA LEU A 451 23.40 7.22 17.19
C LEU A 451 23.07 7.02 18.67
N ASP A 452 24.08 7.09 19.54
CA ASP A 452 23.90 6.92 20.99
C ASP A 452 23.12 8.11 21.58
N GLU A 453 23.40 9.33 21.14
CA GLU A 453 22.65 10.55 21.49
C GLU A 453 21.19 10.48 21.00
N ALA A 454 20.96 10.06 19.75
CA ALA A 454 19.62 9.84 19.22
C ALA A 454 18.83 8.81 20.03
N SER A 455 19.45 7.68 20.37
CA SER A 455 18.83 6.61 21.16
C SER A 455 18.44 7.10 22.57
N ALA A 456 19.30 7.88 23.22
CA ALA A 456 19.03 8.47 24.52
C ALA A 456 17.89 9.50 24.48
N GLN A 457 17.80 10.28 23.40
CA GLN A 457 16.83 11.37 23.26
C GLN A 457 15.47 10.89 22.73
N MET A 458 15.39 9.76 22.02
CA MET A 458 14.20 9.31 21.28
C MET A 458 12.90 9.29 22.10
N LYS A 459 12.97 8.95 23.39
CA LYS A 459 11.79 8.89 24.28
C LYS A 459 11.29 10.25 24.75
N ASN A 460 12.21 11.20 24.97
CA ASN A 460 11.93 12.45 25.68
C ASN A 460 11.95 13.68 24.75
N LYS A 461 12.70 13.59 23.65
CA LYS A 461 12.99 14.69 22.73
C LYS A 461 13.13 14.17 21.29
N PRO A 462 12.03 13.73 20.66
CA PRO A 462 12.07 13.09 19.34
C PRO A 462 12.59 14.00 18.22
N ALA A 463 12.33 15.31 18.28
CA ALA A 463 12.84 16.25 17.28
C ALA A 463 14.37 16.39 17.32
N GLU A 464 14.96 16.49 18.53
CA GLU A 464 16.43 16.52 18.68
C GLU A 464 17.03 15.18 18.24
N ALA A 465 16.40 14.05 18.58
CA ALA A 465 16.83 12.72 18.15
C ALA A 465 16.84 12.55 16.62
N LEU A 466 15.87 13.12 15.90
CA LEU A 466 15.81 13.08 14.43
C LEU A 466 16.93 13.88 13.78
N GLU A 467 17.33 15.03 14.35
CA GLU A 467 18.49 15.77 13.85
C GLU A 467 19.79 14.99 14.13
N GLU A 468 19.96 14.39 15.30
CA GLU A 468 21.12 13.53 15.59
C GLU A 468 21.20 12.33 14.61
N ILE A 469 20.07 11.73 14.25
CA ILE A 469 20.00 10.67 13.23
C ILE A 469 20.46 11.19 11.87
N ARG A 470 19.96 12.35 11.46
CA ARG A 470 20.29 12.97 10.18
C ARG A 470 21.78 13.30 10.08
N GLU A 471 22.36 13.80 11.16
CA GLU A 471 23.80 14.08 11.25
C GLU A 471 24.61 12.78 11.20
N GLY A 472 24.25 11.78 12.01
CA GLY A 472 24.89 10.46 12.00
C GLY A 472 24.84 9.77 10.63
N LEU A 473 23.72 9.88 9.91
CA LEU A 473 23.53 9.37 8.55
C LEU A 473 24.42 10.09 7.52
N SER A 474 24.51 11.41 7.62
CA SER A 474 25.35 12.21 6.72
C SER A 474 26.82 11.82 6.88
N ILE A 475 27.28 11.61 8.12
CA ILE A 475 28.64 11.17 8.43
C ILE A 475 28.86 9.72 8.00
N LEU A 476 27.90 8.82 8.19
CA LEU A 476 27.97 7.44 7.72
C LEU A 476 28.09 7.37 6.20
N GLY A 477 27.38 8.22 5.45
CA GLY A 477 27.52 8.34 4.00
C GLY A 477 28.95 8.71 3.60
N ILE A 478 29.58 9.65 4.30
CA ILE A 478 30.99 10.01 4.10
C ILE A 478 31.93 8.85 4.46
N LEU A 479 31.63 8.07 5.51
CA LEU A 479 32.43 6.94 5.94
C LEU A 479 32.40 5.76 4.95
N LEU A 480 31.20 5.40 4.44
CA LEU A 480 31.02 4.31 3.48
C LEU A 480 31.76 4.55 2.16
N ASN A 481 32.08 5.81 1.87
CA ASN A 481 32.85 6.24 0.71
C ASN A 481 34.38 6.00 0.86
N LEU A 482 34.93 6.00 2.07
CA LEU A 482 36.39 6.01 2.27
C LEU A 482 37.09 4.68 1.97
N GLU A 483 36.41 3.54 2.11
CA GLU A 483 36.96 2.20 1.83
C GLU A 483 35.88 1.17 1.47
N ALA A 484 36.27 0.15 0.69
CA ALA A 484 35.52 -1.09 0.51
C ALA A 484 35.32 -1.80 1.85
N GLU A 485 34.07 -1.91 2.30
CA GLU A 485 33.57 -2.58 3.51
C GLU A 485 34.58 -3.39 4.37
N ASP A 486 35.33 -2.71 5.24
CA ASP A 486 35.91 -3.34 6.43
C ASP A 486 34.78 -3.85 7.35
N LYS A 487 35.03 -4.95 8.07
CA LYS A 487 34.15 -5.48 9.13
C LYS A 487 33.63 -4.41 10.09
N GLU A 488 34.46 -3.44 10.49
CA GLU A 488 34.05 -2.40 11.45
C GLU A 488 33.03 -1.42 10.85
N VAL A 489 33.28 -0.96 9.62
CA VAL A 489 32.36 -0.08 8.88
C VAL A 489 31.07 -0.82 8.53
N ARG A 490 31.16 -2.10 8.14
CA ARG A 490 30.00 -2.96 7.89
C ARG A 490 29.16 -3.15 9.16
N HIS A 491 29.81 -3.37 10.31
CA HIS A 491 29.12 -3.49 11.59
C HIS A 491 28.40 -2.18 11.95
N LEU A 492 29.06 -1.03 11.82
CA LEU A 492 28.47 0.28 12.07
C LEU A 492 27.29 0.56 11.14
N ARG A 493 27.41 0.27 9.84
CA ARG A 493 26.28 0.38 8.89
C ARG A 493 25.09 -0.45 9.34
N ASN A 494 25.32 -1.72 9.68
CA ASN A 494 24.24 -2.61 10.12
C ASN A 494 23.64 -2.14 11.45
N LYS A 495 24.43 -1.56 12.37
CA LYS A 495 23.92 -0.92 13.60
C LYS A 495 23.02 0.26 13.27
N THR A 496 23.43 1.12 12.34
CA THR A 496 22.62 2.26 11.89
C THR A 496 21.32 1.80 11.21
N LEU A 497 21.39 0.80 10.32
CA LEU A 497 20.21 0.25 9.64
C LEU A 497 19.25 -0.43 10.62
N ALA A 498 19.77 -1.16 11.63
CA ALA A 498 18.97 -1.72 12.70
C ALA A 498 18.22 -0.63 13.49
N PHE A 499 18.92 0.46 13.82
CA PHE A 499 18.32 1.59 14.54
C PHE A 499 17.25 2.29 13.70
N LEU A 500 17.53 2.58 12.43
CA LEU A 500 16.57 3.21 11.51
C LEU A 500 15.34 2.34 11.27
N GLY A 501 15.53 1.04 11.01
CA GLY A 501 14.42 0.10 10.88
C GLY A 501 13.56 0.04 12.14
N HIS A 502 14.17 0.07 13.33
CA HIS A 502 13.43 0.13 14.59
C HIS A 502 12.60 1.41 14.69
N ILE A 503 13.16 2.56 14.30
CA ILE A 503 12.42 3.83 14.30
C ILE A 503 11.25 3.78 13.31
N LYS A 504 11.45 3.23 12.10
CA LYS A 504 10.35 3.00 11.14
C LYS A 504 9.24 2.18 11.79
N TYR A 505 9.59 1.07 12.41
CA TYR A 505 8.65 0.22 13.16
C TYR A 505 7.90 1.03 14.24
N LEU A 506 8.58 1.88 15.03
CA LEU A 506 7.93 2.66 16.09
C LEU A 506 6.96 3.72 15.55
N ILE A 507 7.34 4.41 14.47
CA ILE A 507 6.46 5.39 13.79
C ILE A 507 5.22 4.67 13.29
N GLN A 508 5.42 3.55 12.60
CA GLN A 508 4.36 2.73 12.04
C GLN A 508 3.43 2.16 13.11
N PHE A 509 3.99 1.64 14.21
CA PHE A 509 3.22 1.19 15.36
C PHE A 509 2.35 2.31 15.93
N LYS A 510 2.90 3.52 16.11
CA LYS A 510 2.15 4.66 16.62
C LYS A 510 1.00 5.03 15.70
N LEU A 511 1.22 5.03 14.40
CA LEU A 511 0.15 5.34 13.45
C LEU A 511 -0.93 4.25 13.43
N SER A 512 -0.53 2.97 13.38
CA SER A 512 -1.48 1.85 13.44
C SER A 512 -2.37 1.87 14.69
N SER A 513 -1.87 2.43 15.80
CA SER A 513 -2.62 2.57 17.05
C SER A 513 -3.67 3.68 17.04
N GLN A 514 -3.61 4.59 16.06
CA GLN A 514 -4.58 5.68 15.88
C GLN A 514 -5.72 5.31 14.92
N LEU A 515 -5.62 4.14 14.27
CA LEU A 515 -6.61 3.66 13.32
C LEU A 515 -7.58 2.68 14.03
N GLU A 516 -8.89 2.88 13.82
CA GLU A 516 -9.95 2.11 14.52
C GLU A 516 -10.30 0.78 13.84
N GLY A 517 -9.89 0.57 12.58
CA GLY A 517 -10.14 -0.66 11.81
C GLY A 517 -10.19 -0.42 10.30
N GLY A 518 -10.57 -1.45 9.53
CA GLY A 518 -10.75 -1.34 8.08
C GLY A 518 -9.46 -1.49 7.26
N LEU A 519 -9.54 -1.13 5.97
CA LEU A 519 -8.48 -1.33 4.99
C LEU A 519 -7.16 -0.65 5.39
N LYS A 520 -7.21 0.64 5.76
CA LYS A 520 -6.03 1.39 6.22
C LYS A 520 -5.36 0.74 7.44
N PHE A 521 -6.17 0.23 8.38
CA PHE A 521 -5.66 -0.46 9.55
C PHE A 521 -4.95 -1.77 9.19
N ILE A 522 -5.57 -2.60 8.34
CA ILE A 522 -4.99 -3.87 7.87
C ILE A 522 -3.63 -3.61 7.23
N GLN A 523 -3.56 -2.67 6.30
CA GLN A 523 -2.31 -2.36 5.61
C GLN A 523 -1.25 -1.76 6.54
N SER A 524 -1.66 -0.88 7.46
CA SER A 524 -0.77 -0.32 8.48
C SER A 524 -0.13 -1.41 9.35
N ARG A 525 -0.88 -2.45 9.70
CA ARG A 525 -0.39 -3.58 10.50
C ARG A 525 0.54 -4.52 9.71
N ILE A 526 0.28 -4.71 8.43
CA ILE A 526 1.18 -5.44 7.52
C ILE A 526 2.54 -4.74 7.46
N LEU A 527 2.56 -3.42 7.40
CA LEU A 527 3.82 -2.66 7.26
C LEU A 527 4.55 -2.52 8.58
N GLU A 528 3.81 -2.49 9.69
CA GLU A 528 4.42 -2.67 11.02
C GLU A 528 5.21 -3.99 11.09
N ASN A 529 4.66 -5.08 10.57
CA ASN A 529 5.35 -6.38 10.50
C ASN A 529 6.60 -6.31 9.63
N LEU A 530 6.48 -5.78 8.40
CA LEU A 530 7.60 -5.69 7.46
C LEU A 530 8.76 -4.84 8.02
N HIS A 531 8.46 -3.70 8.65
CA HIS A 531 9.50 -2.88 9.29
C HIS A 531 10.13 -3.55 10.50
N ALA A 532 9.35 -4.30 11.29
CA ALA A 532 9.88 -5.08 12.39
C ALA A 532 10.83 -6.18 11.89
N GLU A 533 10.49 -6.86 10.80
CA GLU A 533 11.33 -7.89 10.18
C GLU A 533 12.61 -7.30 9.57
N GLU A 534 12.49 -6.19 8.84
CA GLU A 534 13.65 -5.45 8.29
C GLU A 534 14.62 -5.08 9.42
N ALA A 535 14.12 -4.45 10.49
CA ALA A 535 14.92 -4.08 11.65
C ALA A 535 15.55 -5.30 12.33
N ALA A 536 14.77 -6.36 12.54
CA ALA A 536 15.24 -7.60 13.16
C ALA A 536 16.35 -8.26 12.36
N SER A 537 16.30 -8.19 11.02
CA SER A 537 17.37 -8.73 10.15
C SER A 537 18.72 -8.08 10.45
N TYR A 538 18.75 -6.75 10.64
CA TYR A 538 19.98 -6.02 10.97
C TYR A 538 20.43 -6.24 12.41
N TYR A 539 19.50 -6.29 13.39
CA TYR A 539 19.83 -6.64 14.78
C TYR A 539 20.46 -8.04 14.89
N LYS A 540 20.00 -9.02 14.09
CA LYS A 540 20.64 -10.35 14.01
C LYS A 540 22.09 -10.25 13.54
N ILE A 541 22.35 -9.43 12.52
CA ILE A 541 23.69 -9.27 11.94
C ILE A 541 24.68 -8.63 12.93
N ILE A 542 24.22 -7.66 13.75
CA ILE A 542 25.08 -7.03 14.77
C ILE A 542 25.18 -7.82 16.08
N GLY A 543 24.54 -8.99 16.18
CA GLY A 543 24.63 -9.89 17.33
C GLY A 543 23.57 -9.67 18.42
N GLU A 544 22.62 -8.76 18.21
CA GLU A 544 21.51 -8.48 19.15
C GLU A 544 20.30 -9.39 18.92
N GLN A 545 20.51 -10.69 19.12
CA GLN A 545 19.48 -11.72 18.88
C GLN A 545 18.21 -11.52 19.72
N GLY A 546 18.34 -10.97 20.94
CA GLY A 546 17.20 -10.68 21.82
C GLY A 546 16.28 -9.60 21.24
N THR A 547 16.84 -8.45 20.86
CA THR A 547 16.12 -7.34 20.22
C THR A 547 15.46 -7.80 18.91
N ALA A 548 16.20 -8.57 18.09
CA ALA A 548 15.67 -9.10 16.84
C ALA A 548 14.48 -10.05 17.06
N ALA A 549 14.59 -10.99 18.00
CA ALA A 549 13.50 -11.91 18.31
C ALA A 549 12.27 -11.17 18.85
N GLU A 550 12.48 -10.14 19.68
CA GLU A 550 11.40 -9.30 20.19
C GLU A 550 10.66 -8.56 19.08
N LEU A 551 11.39 -7.97 18.12
CA LEU A 551 10.81 -7.28 16.97
C LEU A 551 10.04 -8.24 16.06
N MET A 552 10.60 -9.41 15.73
CA MET A 552 9.89 -10.43 14.94
C MET A 552 8.56 -10.81 15.58
N ASP A 553 8.55 -11.01 16.89
CA ASP A 553 7.34 -11.39 17.62
C ASP A 553 6.33 -10.24 17.71
N ARG A 554 6.78 -8.99 17.84
CA ARG A 554 5.90 -7.80 17.73
C ARG A 554 5.30 -7.65 16.33
N GLY A 555 6.09 -7.89 15.28
CA GLY A 555 5.61 -7.89 13.90
C GLY A 555 4.54 -8.95 13.66
N ARG A 556 4.73 -10.16 14.20
CA ARG A 556 3.73 -11.25 14.15
C ARG A 556 2.42 -10.87 14.82
N LEU A 557 2.49 -10.20 15.98
CA LEU A 557 1.28 -9.67 16.64
C LEU A 557 0.54 -8.67 15.74
N ALA A 558 1.26 -7.75 15.10
CA ALA A 558 0.66 -6.79 14.18
C ALA A 558 -0.02 -7.52 13.01
N PHE A 559 0.66 -8.48 12.38
CA PHE A 559 0.13 -9.20 11.22
C PHE A 559 -1.07 -10.10 11.58
N ALA A 560 -1.03 -10.79 12.73
CA ALA A 560 -2.18 -11.51 13.26
C ALA A 560 -3.40 -10.58 13.47
N THR A 561 -3.16 -9.34 13.91
CA THR A 561 -4.21 -8.33 14.08
C THR A 561 -4.79 -7.87 12.74
N ALA A 562 -3.97 -7.81 11.68
CA ALA A 562 -4.44 -7.53 10.31
C ALA A 562 -5.43 -8.61 9.84
N TYR A 563 -5.06 -9.89 9.99
CA TYR A 563 -5.95 -11.02 9.69
C TYR A 563 -7.24 -10.98 10.53
N ALA A 564 -7.13 -10.68 11.82
CA ALA A 564 -8.30 -10.59 12.70
C ALA A 564 -9.25 -9.46 12.26
N SER A 565 -8.72 -8.31 11.82
CA SER A 565 -9.52 -7.20 11.29
C SER A 565 -10.24 -7.57 10.00
N GLU A 566 -9.56 -8.24 9.06
CA GLU A 566 -10.20 -8.78 7.85
C GLU A 566 -11.31 -9.79 8.20
N ALA A 567 -11.03 -10.69 9.13
CA ALA A 567 -11.97 -11.71 9.57
C ALA A 567 -13.23 -11.12 10.21
N GLN A 568 -13.09 -10.05 11.01
CA GLN A 568 -14.22 -9.33 11.61
C GLN A 568 -15.12 -8.69 10.55
N ILE A 569 -14.54 -8.09 9.51
CA ILE A 569 -15.29 -7.51 8.38
C ILE A 569 -16.14 -8.60 7.72
N TYR A 570 -15.52 -9.73 7.35
CA TYR A 570 -16.23 -10.83 6.71
C TYR A 570 -17.24 -11.52 7.62
N SER A 571 -16.95 -11.63 8.93
CA SER A 571 -17.89 -12.17 9.89
C SER A 571 -19.16 -11.33 9.95
N LYS A 572 -19.03 -10.00 10.05
CA LYS A 572 -20.18 -9.07 10.05
C LYS A 572 -20.99 -9.18 8.75
N GLN A 573 -20.31 -9.15 7.61
CA GLN A 573 -20.96 -9.30 6.30
C GLN A 573 -21.68 -10.64 6.17
N SER A 574 -21.11 -11.72 6.68
CA SER A 574 -21.73 -13.05 6.60
C SER A 574 -23.04 -13.13 7.38
N GLU A 575 -23.14 -12.44 8.53
CA GLU A 575 -24.36 -12.36 9.32
C GLU A 575 -25.45 -11.54 8.60
N GLN A 576 -25.06 -10.42 7.97
CA GLN A 576 -25.94 -9.60 7.15
C GLN A 576 -26.46 -10.38 5.93
N LEU A 577 -25.58 -11.08 5.23
CA LEU A 577 -25.92 -11.91 4.08
C LEU A 577 -26.82 -13.08 4.47
N ALA A 578 -26.60 -13.72 5.62
CA ALA A 578 -27.49 -14.76 6.12
C ALA A 578 -28.92 -14.24 6.35
N PHE A 579 -29.07 -13.03 6.90
CA PHE A 579 -30.37 -12.37 7.02
C PHE A 579 -30.99 -12.03 5.66
N LYS A 580 -30.19 -11.55 4.70
CA LYS A 580 -30.66 -11.29 3.34
C LYS A 580 -31.14 -12.57 2.65
N THR A 581 -30.38 -13.66 2.74
CA THR A 581 -30.76 -14.97 2.20
C THR A 581 -32.06 -15.49 2.83
N GLN A 582 -32.27 -15.25 4.12
CA GLN A 582 -33.52 -15.56 4.79
C GLN A 582 -34.70 -14.81 4.16
N LEU A 583 -34.58 -13.50 3.94
CA LEU A 583 -35.61 -12.67 3.32
C LEU A 583 -35.85 -13.06 1.85
N ASP A 584 -34.77 -13.33 1.10
CA ASP A 584 -34.86 -13.84 -0.26
C ASP A 584 -35.68 -15.14 -0.31
N ARG A 585 -35.42 -16.09 0.60
CA ARG A 585 -36.18 -17.34 0.69
C ARG A 585 -37.66 -17.11 0.99
N ILE A 586 -38.00 -16.19 1.91
CA ILE A 586 -39.40 -15.84 2.23
C ILE A 586 -40.11 -15.31 0.97
N ASN A 587 -39.48 -14.36 0.28
CA ASN A 587 -40.04 -13.76 -0.92
C ASN A 587 -40.21 -14.79 -2.04
N LEU A 588 -39.20 -15.63 -2.27
CA LEU A 588 -39.24 -16.69 -3.28
C LEU A 588 -40.31 -17.74 -2.97
N SER A 589 -40.54 -18.08 -1.69
CA SER A 589 -41.62 -18.99 -1.32
C SER A 589 -43.00 -18.39 -1.64
N GLY A 590 -43.20 -17.08 -1.43
CA GLY A 590 -44.43 -16.41 -1.83
C GLY A 590 -44.63 -16.40 -3.35
N GLU A 591 -43.57 -16.16 -4.12
CA GLU A 591 -43.62 -16.23 -5.59
C GLU A 591 -43.94 -17.64 -6.13
N LEU A 592 -43.51 -18.69 -5.41
CA LEU A 592 -43.83 -20.09 -5.73
C LEU A 592 -45.28 -20.47 -5.41
N ASP A 593 -45.88 -19.85 -4.39
CA ASP A 593 -47.26 -20.10 -3.99
C ASP A 593 -48.28 -19.37 -4.92
N ASP A 594 -47.85 -18.31 -5.61
CA ASP A 594 -48.63 -17.60 -6.62
C ASP A 594 -48.61 -18.34 -7.98
N GLN A 595 -49.79 -18.70 -8.51
CA GLN A 595 -50.02 -19.56 -9.70
C GLN A 595 -49.47 -19.06 -11.07
N ILE A 596 -48.58 -18.06 -11.09
CA ILE A 596 -47.88 -17.55 -12.30
C ILE A 596 -46.50 -18.25 -12.49
N ALA A 597 -46.24 -19.32 -11.73
CA ALA A 597 -44.93 -19.96 -11.59
C ALA A 597 -44.45 -20.79 -12.80
N GLU A 598 -45.33 -21.34 -13.64
CA GLU A 598 -44.95 -22.30 -14.71
C GLU A 598 -43.92 -21.77 -15.75
N LEU A 599 -43.64 -20.45 -15.78
CA LEU A 599 -42.64 -19.83 -16.67
C LEU A 599 -41.41 -19.24 -15.96
N LYS A 600 -41.27 -19.37 -14.63
CA LYS A 600 -40.22 -18.71 -13.82
C LYS A 600 -39.44 -19.64 -12.86
N GLU A 601 -39.76 -20.93 -12.81
CA GLU A 601 -39.23 -21.91 -11.83
C GLU A 601 -37.70 -22.01 -11.78
N GLU A 602 -37.04 -22.15 -12.93
CA GLU A 602 -35.58 -22.32 -13.00
C GLU A 602 -34.82 -21.07 -12.51
N ARG A 603 -35.36 -19.88 -12.79
CA ARG A 603 -34.78 -18.60 -12.34
C ARG A 603 -34.93 -18.37 -10.84
N ILE A 604 -36.03 -18.84 -10.24
CA ILE A 604 -36.30 -18.74 -8.80
C ILE A 604 -35.29 -19.61 -8.03
N LEU A 605 -35.11 -20.85 -8.47
CA LEU A 605 -34.15 -21.77 -7.86
C LEU A 605 -32.71 -21.25 -8.00
N GLU A 606 -32.32 -20.76 -9.18
CA GLU A 606 -31.00 -20.19 -9.43
C GLU A 606 -30.71 -18.97 -8.53
N LYS A 607 -31.68 -18.06 -8.41
CA LYS A 607 -31.55 -16.87 -7.54
C LYS A 607 -31.42 -17.25 -6.06
N GLY A 608 -32.23 -18.20 -5.59
CA GLY A 608 -32.17 -18.69 -4.22
C GLY A 608 -30.83 -19.37 -3.91
N ILE A 609 -30.37 -20.26 -4.79
CA ILE A 609 -29.08 -20.95 -4.67
C ILE A 609 -27.93 -19.94 -4.64
N LYS A 610 -27.94 -18.95 -5.54
CA LYS A 610 -26.91 -17.90 -5.59
C LYS A 610 -26.82 -17.11 -4.29
N SER A 611 -27.96 -16.76 -3.66
CA SER A 611 -27.96 -16.06 -2.38
C SER A 611 -27.30 -16.89 -1.26
N HIS A 612 -27.58 -18.20 -1.21
CA HIS A 612 -26.90 -19.11 -0.26
C HIS A 612 -25.41 -19.24 -0.54
N ASP A 613 -25.00 -19.36 -1.80
CA ASP A 613 -23.60 -19.54 -2.18
C ASP A 613 -22.76 -18.30 -1.86
N VAL A 614 -23.32 -17.10 -2.03
CA VAL A 614 -22.67 -15.84 -1.61
C VAL A 614 -22.48 -15.81 -0.10
N THR A 615 -23.51 -16.16 0.69
CA THR A 615 -23.42 -16.22 2.15
C THR A 615 -22.38 -17.25 2.60
N LEU A 616 -22.40 -18.47 2.04
CA LEU A 616 -21.44 -19.53 2.34
C LEU A 616 -20.01 -19.09 2.04
N ASN A 617 -19.78 -18.47 0.87
CA ASN A 617 -18.46 -17.98 0.51
C ASN A 617 -17.95 -16.94 1.52
N ARG A 618 -18.83 -16.05 1.99
CA ARG A 618 -18.45 -15.02 2.97
C ARG A 618 -18.10 -15.60 4.34
N ILE A 619 -18.82 -16.64 4.80
CA ILE A 619 -18.46 -17.37 6.03
C ILE A 619 -17.11 -18.07 5.86
N LYS A 620 -16.83 -18.65 4.67
CA LYS A 620 -15.52 -19.27 4.37
C LYS A 620 -14.39 -18.24 4.42
N CYS A 621 -14.59 -17.02 3.88
CA CYS A 621 -13.63 -15.91 3.99
C CYS A 621 -13.34 -15.55 5.45
N ALA A 622 -14.38 -15.39 6.28
CA ALA A 622 -14.22 -15.09 7.70
C ALA A 622 -13.44 -16.21 8.41
N LYS A 623 -13.77 -17.48 8.15
CA LYS A 623 -13.10 -18.64 8.71
C LYS A 623 -11.61 -18.65 8.36
N ALA A 624 -11.28 -18.56 7.06
CA ALA A 624 -9.90 -18.60 6.59
C ALA A 624 -9.04 -17.48 7.19
N ALA A 625 -9.59 -16.27 7.30
CA ALA A 625 -8.91 -15.14 7.92
C ALA A 625 -8.72 -15.32 9.44
N PHE A 626 -9.70 -15.85 10.17
CA PHE A 626 -9.52 -16.17 11.60
C PHE A 626 -8.53 -17.31 11.84
N GLU A 627 -8.50 -18.32 10.97
CA GLU A 627 -7.49 -19.39 11.01
C GLU A 627 -6.08 -18.83 10.78
N ALA A 628 -5.91 -17.95 9.79
CA ALA A 628 -4.65 -17.25 9.54
C ALA A 628 -4.23 -16.40 10.75
N ALA A 629 -5.15 -15.65 11.35
CA ALA A 629 -4.91 -14.86 12.55
C ALA A 629 -4.43 -15.74 13.72
N ALA A 630 -5.10 -16.87 13.97
CA ALA A 630 -4.75 -17.79 15.05
C ALA A 630 -3.37 -18.42 14.83
N ASN A 631 -3.06 -18.84 13.61
CA ASN A 631 -1.78 -19.44 13.26
C ASN A 631 -0.62 -18.44 13.38
N GLU A 632 -0.81 -17.21 12.89
CA GLU A 632 0.20 -16.16 12.96
C GLU A 632 0.45 -15.74 14.41
N LEU A 633 -0.61 -15.62 15.22
CA LEU A 633 -0.54 -15.29 16.64
C LEU A 633 0.15 -16.41 17.45
N ASP A 634 -0.14 -17.67 17.16
CA ASP A 634 0.49 -18.81 17.84
C ASP A 634 1.99 -18.93 17.49
N SER A 635 2.42 -18.35 16.36
CA SER A 635 3.81 -18.35 15.94
C SER A 635 4.74 -17.46 16.80
N VAL A 636 4.20 -16.59 17.65
CA VAL A 636 4.94 -15.70 18.57
C VAL A 636 5.70 -16.52 19.62
N LYS A 637 7.03 -16.39 19.73
CA LYS A 637 7.85 -17.29 20.57
C LYS A 637 8.19 -16.75 21.96
N ASN A 638 8.32 -15.44 22.12
CA ASN A 638 8.79 -14.80 23.34
C ASN A 638 7.74 -14.87 24.46
N GLY A 639 8.05 -15.62 25.53
CA GLY A 639 7.13 -15.82 26.65
C GLY A 639 6.63 -14.54 27.31
N ARG A 640 7.48 -13.51 27.46
CA ARG A 640 7.06 -12.22 28.04
C ARG A 640 6.05 -11.49 27.16
N ILE A 641 6.23 -11.57 25.83
CA ILE A 641 5.27 -10.99 24.88
C ILE A 641 3.97 -11.79 24.91
N ARG A 642 4.05 -13.13 24.95
CA ARG A 642 2.86 -14.00 25.04
C ARG A 642 2.04 -13.70 26.28
N GLU A 643 2.68 -13.61 27.45
CA GLU A 643 2.04 -13.29 28.72
C GLU A 643 1.44 -11.87 28.71
N LYS A 644 2.21 -10.85 28.30
CA LYS A 644 1.75 -9.45 28.32
C LYS A 644 0.53 -9.22 27.43
N ASN A 645 0.43 -9.94 26.32
CA ASN A 645 -0.64 -9.78 25.34
C ASN A 645 -1.70 -10.90 25.45
N ASN A 646 -1.65 -11.77 26.45
CA ASN A 646 -2.57 -12.91 26.60
C ASN A 646 -2.69 -13.78 25.33
N VAL A 647 -1.57 -14.02 24.64
CA VAL A 647 -1.54 -14.69 23.33
C VAL A 647 -2.22 -16.05 23.38
N ASP A 648 -1.95 -16.87 24.39
CA ASP A 648 -2.52 -18.22 24.48
C ASP A 648 -4.05 -18.19 24.59
N MET A 649 -4.60 -17.25 25.37
CA MET A 649 -6.04 -17.08 25.50
C MET A 649 -6.67 -16.58 24.20
N GLN A 650 -6.03 -15.62 23.52
CA GLN A 650 -6.50 -15.11 22.23
C GLN A 650 -6.46 -16.19 21.13
N VAL A 651 -5.41 -17.01 21.05
CA VAL A 651 -5.33 -18.13 20.10
C VAL A 651 -6.48 -19.11 20.31
N GLN A 652 -6.75 -19.48 21.57
CA GLN A 652 -7.87 -20.38 21.89
C GLN A 652 -9.22 -19.74 21.60
N GLN A 653 -9.39 -18.45 21.88
CA GLN A 653 -10.60 -17.71 21.53
C GLN A 653 -10.84 -17.71 20.01
N LEU A 654 -9.80 -17.42 19.21
CA LEU A 654 -9.88 -17.45 17.75
C LEU A 654 -10.20 -18.86 17.23
N ARG A 655 -9.58 -19.91 17.80
CA ARG A 655 -9.91 -21.31 17.47
C ARG A 655 -11.37 -21.66 17.80
N GLY A 656 -11.89 -21.19 18.93
CA GLY A 656 -13.31 -21.32 19.29
C GLY A 656 -14.23 -20.60 18.29
N VAL A 657 -13.84 -19.42 17.82
CA VAL A 657 -14.57 -18.69 16.76
C VAL A 657 -14.55 -19.47 15.43
N VAL A 658 -13.41 -20.04 15.04
CA VAL A 658 -13.30 -20.89 13.84
C VAL A 658 -14.23 -22.10 13.93
N MET A 659 -14.28 -22.78 15.07
CA MET A 659 -15.21 -23.89 15.30
C MET A 659 -16.68 -23.43 15.22
N LYS A 660 -17.01 -22.27 15.80
CA LYS A 660 -18.35 -21.65 15.65
C LYS A 660 -18.68 -21.37 14.18
N LEU A 661 -17.71 -20.92 13.38
CA LEU A 661 -17.88 -20.68 11.95
C LEU A 661 -18.02 -21.97 11.13
N ASN A 662 -17.38 -23.08 11.53
CA ASN A 662 -17.66 -24.40 10.95
C ASN A 662 -19.13 -24.79 11.17
N GLY A 663 -19.64 -24.57 12.39
CA GLY A 663 -21.05 -24.76 12.70
C GLY A 663 -21.96 -23.87 11.86
N ASP A 664 -21.64 -22.58 11.72
CA ASP A 664 -22.40 -21.64 10.88
C ASP A 664 -22.38 -22.06 9.40
N LEU A 665 -21.24 -22.53 8.86
CA LEU A 665 -21.14 -23.08 7.50
C LEU A 665 -22.04 -24.31 7.31
N ALA A 666 -21.94 -25.28 8.20
CA ALA A 666 -22.74 -26.50 8.14
C ALA A 666 -24.23 -26.19 8.26
N ARG A 667 -24.60 -25.22 9.12
CA ARG A 667 -25.98 -24.75 9.28
C ARG A 667 -26.52 -24.09 8.02
N ILE A 668 -25.81 -23.14 7.42
CA ILE A 668 -26.26 -22.46 6.19
C ILE A 668 -26.28 -23.43 5.00
N GLN A 669 -25.36 -24.38 4.95
CA GLN A 669 -25.39 -25.45 3.94
C GLN A 669 -26.61 -26.36 4.14
N GLY A 670 -26.96 -26.69 5.38
CA GLY A 670 -28.21 -27.39 5.70
C GLY A 670 -29.44 -26.57 5.33
N ALA A 671 -29.40 -25.25 5.52
CA ALA A 671 -30.48 -24.34 5.12
C ALA A 671 -30.69 -24.29 3.59
N LYS A 672 -29.59 -24.33 2.84
CA LYS A 672 -29.61 -24.43 1.37
C LYS A 672 -30.28 -25.71 0.91
N ASP A 673 -29.86 -26.85 1.45
CA ASP A 673 -30.42 -28.16 1.12
C ASP A 673 -31.90 -28.26 1.51
N ASP A 674 -32.28 -27.71 2.66
CA ASP A 674 -33.65 -27.63 3.13
C ASP A 674 -34.54 -26.77 2.21
N PHE A 675 -34.04 -25.64 1.73
CA PHE A 675 -34.72 -24.82 0.72
C PHE A 675 -34.92 -25.59 -0.59
N MET A 676 -33.87 -26.26 -1.10
CA MET A 676 -33.99 -27.06 -2.32
C MET A 676 -34.97 -28.22 -2.13
N ALA A 677 -35.01 -28.85 -0.96
CA ALA A 677 -35.97 -29.91 -0.63
C ALA A 677 -37.41 -29.40 -0.64
N GLU A 678 -37.67 -28.21 -0.09
CA GLU A 678 -38.99 -27.57 -0.13
C GLU A 678 -39.43 -27.28 -1.56
N VAL A 679 -38.53 -26.73 -2.39
CA VAL A 679 -38.82 -26.47 -3.82
C VAL A 679 -39.11 -27.78 -4.55
N SER A 680 -38.26 -28.81 -4.42
CA SER A 680 -38.49 -30.13 -5.03
C SER A 680 -39.81 -30.75 -4.58
N SER A 681 -40.17 -30.61 -3.30
CA SER A 681 -41.44 -31.11 -2.78
C SER A 681 -42.64 -30.36 -3.37
N LYS A 682 -42.58 -29.03 -3.50
CA LYS A 682 -43.64 -28.22 -4.13
C LYS A 682 -43.79 -28.53 -5.63
N LEU A 683 -42.70 -28.90 -6.30
CA LEU A 683 -42.68 -29.33 -7.70
C LEU A 683 -43.07 -30.80 -7.90
N GLY A 684 -43.33 -31.55 -6.82
CA GLY A 684 -43.76 -32.95 -6.88
C GLY A 684 -42.64 -33.99 -7.05
N ASP A 685 -41.37 -33.60 -6.96
CA ASP A 685 -40.23 -34.54 -6.95
C ASP A 685 -39.95 -35.01 -5.51
N GLU A 686 -40.78 -35.94 -5.04
CA GLU A 686 -40.66 -36.49 -3.69
C GLU A 686 -39.35 -37.25 -3.44
N ARG A 687 -38.77 -37.85 -4.48
CA ARG A 687 -37.54 -38.64 -4.34
C ARG A 687 -36.36 -37.71 -4.06
N GLU A 688 -36.25 -36.63 -4.81
CA GLU A 688 -35.20 -35.64 -4.61
C GLU A 688 -35.42 -34.86 -3.32
N ALA A 689 -36.66 -34.49 -2.99
CA ALA A 689 -36.99 -33.85 -1.71
C ALA A 689 -36.59 -34.72 -0.51
N LYS A 690 -36.87 -36.04 -0.52
CA LYS A 690 -36.45 -36.99 0.53
C LYS A 690 -34.93 -37.06 0.70
N ARG A 691 -34.18 -37.01 -0.40
CA ARG A 691 -32.71 -37.00 -0.38
C ARG A 691 -32.21 -35.71 0.25
N LEU A 692 -32.67 -34.56 -0.25
CA LEU A 692 -32.24 -33.24 0.20
C LEU A 692 -32.61 -32.96 1.66
N TYR A 693 -33.78 -33.37 2.15
CA TYR A 693 -34.09 -33.29 3.58
C TYR A 693 -33.20 -34.19 4.44
N SER A 694 -32.73 -35.32 3.92
CA SER A 694 -31.74 -36.15 4.61
C SER A 694 -30.41 -35.41 4.73
N ASP A 695 -29.92 -34.89 3.61
CA ASP A 695 -28.64 -34.17 3.54
C ASP A 695 -28.66 -32.92 4.44
N ALA A 696 -29.78 -32.17 4.43
CA ALA A 696 -30.00 -31.03 5.30
C ALA A 696 -29.98 -31.40 6.79
N SER A 697 -30.62 -32.50 7.18
CA SER A 697 -30.63 -32.97 8.58
C SER A 697 -29.23 -33.37 9.04
N ASP A 698 -28.47 -34.08 8.20
CA ASP A 698 -27.11 -34.52 8.51
C ASP A 698 -26.16 -33.32 8.64
N LYS A 699 -26.28 -32.31 7.77
CA LYS A 699 -25.52 -31.05 7.86
C LYS A 699 -25.84 -30.26 9.12
N LEU A 700 -27.11 -30.16 9.51
CA LEU A 700 -27.51 -29.50 10.75
C LEU A 700 -26.99 -30.25 11.99
N ARG A 701 -26.94 -31.59 11.96
CA ARG A 701 -26.30 -32.38 13.04
C ARG A 701 -24.79 -32.18 13.10
N ASN A 702 -24.11 -32.06 11.95
CA ASN A 702 -22.70 -31.70 11.93
C ASN A 702 -22.48 -30.32 12.57
N ALA A 703 -23.35 -29.34 12.28
CA ALA A 703 -23.30 -28.03 12.92
C ALA A 703 -23.42 -28.12 14.45
N VAL A 704 -24.26 -29.02 14.98
CA VAL A 704 -24.36 -29.27 16.44
C VAL A 704 -23.03 -29.75 17.02
N GLY A 705 -22.33 -30.64 16.31
CA GLY A 705 -21.00 -31.12 16.70
C GLY A 705 -20.00 -29.96 16.78
N ASP A 706 -19.86 -29.20 15.71
CA ASP A 706 -18.93 -28.06 15.62
C ASP A 706 -19.21 -26.98 16.70
N TYR A 707 -20.48 -26.67 16.95
CA TYR A 707 -20.86 -25.74 18.02
C TYR A 707 -20.54 -26.31 19.41
N SER A 708 -20.72 -27.62 19.62
CA SER A 708 -20.42 -28.24 20.92
C SER A 708 -18.93 -28.21 21.22
N ASP A 709 -18.09 -28.46 20.22
CA ASP A 709 -16.64 -28.34 20.32
C ASP A 709 -16.23 -26.88 20.63
N ALA A 710 -16.84 -25.90 19.95
CA ALA A 710 -16.62 -24.48 20.24
C ALA A 710 -17.01 -24.10 21.67
N VAL A 711 -18.15 -24.59 22.18
CA VAL A 711 -18.58 -24.36 23.57
C VAL A 711 -17.56 -24.86 24.57
N GLN A 712 -17.00 -26.05 24.33
CA GLN A 712 -15.96 -26.60 25.20
C GLN A 712 -14.75 -25.65 25.26
N VAL A 713 -14.24 -25.20 24.12
CA VAL A 713 -13.11 -24.26 24.05
C VAL A 713 -13.41 -22.95 24.79
N PHE A 714 -14.58 -22.34 24.57
CA PHE A 714 -14.95 -21.10 25.25
C PHE A 714 -15.08 -21.27 26.77
N ARG A 715 -15.57 -22.42 27.26
CA ARG A 715 -15.63 -22.71 28.70
C ARG A 715 -14.23 -22.92 29.29
N GLU A 716 -13.33 -23.59 28.56
CA GLU A 716 -11.94 -23.82 29.00
C GLU A 716 -11.16 -22.51 29.18
N ILE A 717 -11.44 -21.49 28.35
CA ILE A 717 -10.82 -20.17 28.48
C ILE A 717 -11.60 -19.19 29.38
N GLY A 718 -12.73 -19.61 29.95
CA GLY A 718 -13.54 -18.80 30.85
C GLY A 718 -14.46 -17.76 30.18
N ASP A 719 -14.63 -17.81 28.86
CA ASP A 719 -15.57 -16.96 28.12
C ASP A 719 -16.99 -17.57 28.18
N ASN A 720 -17.60 -17.45 29.35
CA ASN A 720 -18.92 -18.02 29.62
C ASN A 720 -20.03 -17.41 28.74
N GLN A 721 -19.87 -16.15 28.30
CA GLN A 721 -20.84 -15.48 27.45
C GLN A 721 -20.81 -16.07 26.03
N ALA A 722 -19.62 -16.21 25.43
CA ALA A 722 -19.47 -16.86 24.13
C ALA A 722 -19.94 -18.33 24.20
N ALA A 723 -19.58 -19.05 25.25
CA ALA A 723 -20.02 -20.43 25.46
C ALA A 723 -21.55 -20.56 25.51
N GLN A 724 -22.24 -19.71 26.26
CA GLN A 724 -23.70 -19.73 26.34
C GLN A 724 -24.35 -19.39 24.99
N ASN A 725 -23.82 -18.40 24.28
CA ASN A 725 -24.32 -18.01 22.96
C ASN A 725 -24.21 -19.16 21.94
N VAL A 726 -23.05 -19.84 21.89
CA VAL A 726 -22.84 -20.97 20.96
C VAL A 726 -23.62 -22.21 21.39
N GLU A 727 -23.78 -22.45 22.69
CA GLU A 727 -24.62 -23.53 23.21
C GLU A 727 -26.10 -23.33 22.81
N GLY A 728 -26.58 -22.09 22.80
CA GLY A 728 -27.89 -21.74 22.25
C GLY A 728 -28.03 -22.13 20.78
N ARG A 729 -27.02 -21.83 19.96
CA ARG A 729 -26.99 -22.21 18.53
C ARG A 729 -26.99 -23.72 18.34
N ALA A 730 -26.24 -24.48 19.15
CA ALA A 730 -26.24 -25.94 19.11
C ALA A 730 -27.63 -26.52 19.38
N LYS A 731 -28.33 -26.02 20.41
CA LYS A 731 -29.71 -26.46 20.74
C LYS A 731 -30.69 -26.16 19.62
N ILE A 732 -30.58 -24.97 19.02
CA ILE A 732 -31.42 -24.57 17.89
C ILE A 732 -31.16 -25.46 16.67
N ALA A 733 -29.89 -25.73 16.34
CA ALA A 733 -29.53 -26.59 15.22
C ALA A 733 -30.03 -28.03 15.39
N ASP A 734 -29.99 -28.59 16.61
CA ASP A 734 -30.55 -29.93 16.90
C ASP A 734 -32.08 -29.96 16.72
N LEU A 735 -32.79 -28.93 17.20
CA LEU A 735 -34.25 -28.82 17.01
C LEU A 735 -34.60 -28.71 15.51
N LEU A 736 -33.87 -27.90 14.76
CA LEU A 736 -34.05 -27.77 13.31
C LEU A 736 -33.74 -29.08 12.58
N ALA A 737 -32.66 -29.78 12.96
CA ALA A 737 -32.29 -31.06 12.36
C ALA A 737 -33.41 -32.11 12.51
N ARG A 738 -34.07 -32.12 13.67
CA ARG A 738 -35.24 -32.98 13.94
C ARG A 738 -36.46 -32.57 13.12
N GLY A 739 -36.76 -31.28 13.04
CA GLY A 739 -37.87 -30.77 12.21
C GLY A 739 -37.70 -31.11 10.72
N VAL A 740 -36.48 -30.98 10.20
CA VAL A 740 -36.12 -31.37 8.81
C VAL A 740 -36.25 -32.89 8.62
N TRP A 741 -35.78 -33.68 9.58
CA TRP A 741 -35.96 -35.13 9.55
C TRP A 741 -37.44 -35.55 9.57
N ASP A 742 -38.27 -34.88 10.34
CA ASP A 742 -39.71 -35.16 10.40
C ASP A 742 -40.39 -34.86 9.05
N ASN A 743 -39.98 -33.81 8.35
CA ASN A 743 -40.45 -33.52 6.98
C ASN A 743 -40.12 -34.66 6.01
N LYS A 744 -38.90 -35.23 6.07
CA LYS A 744 -38.56 -36.44 5.30
C LYS A 744 -39.48 -37.61 5.63
N GLN A 745 -39.80 -37.83 6.91
CA GLN A 745 -40.69 -38.91 7.33
C GLN A 745 -42.14 -38.69 6.85
N ARG A 746 -42.60 -37.44 6.79
CA ARG A 746 -43.93 -37.10 6.28
C ARG A 746 -44.08 -37.42 4.80
N ILE A 747 -43.12 -37.04 3.96
CA ILE A 747 -43.12 -37.47 2.54
C ILE A 747 -43.04 -39.00 2.44
N GLY A 748 -42.35 -39.68 3.37
CA GLY A 748 -42.33 -41.14 3.44
C GLY A 748 -43.68 -41.79 3.79
N ARG A 749 -44.61 -41.01 4.33
CA ARG A 749 -45.98 -41.40 4.71
C ARG A 749 -47.04 -40.77 3.81
N ASP A 750 -46.63 -40.24 2.65
CA ASP A 750 -47.49 -39.52 1.70
C ASP A 750 -48.23 -38.33 2.34
N GLN A 751 -47.56 -37.64 3.26
CA GLN A 751 -48.04 -36.42 3.93
C GLN A 751 -47.21 -35.21 3.47
N GLU A 752 -47.87 -34.07 3.28
CA GLU A 752 -47.18 -32.82 2.96
C GLU A 752 -46.19 -32.43 4.08
N PRO A 753 -44.98 -31.94 3.74
CA PRO A 753 -44.05 -31.37 4.71
C PRO A 753 -44.65 -30.19 5.48
N ASN A 754 -44.17 -29.95 6.71
CA ASN A 754 -44.39 -28.67 7.37
C ASN A 754 -43.32 -27.68 6.86
N TYR A 755 -43.73 -26.79 5.96
CA TYR A 755 -42.88 -25.69 5.50
C TYR A 755 -42.59 -24.73 6.65
N LYS A 756 -41.36 -24.21 6.70
CA LYS A 756 -40.91 -23.39 7.82
C LYS A 756 -41.60 -22.03 7.87
N GLY A 757 -42.07 -21.65 9.05
CA GLY A 757 -42.56 -20.30 9.33
C GLY A 757 -41.42 -19.29 9.50
N GLN A 758 -41.76 -18.00 9.63
CA GLN A 758 -40.78 -16.91 9.79
C GLN A 758 -39.82 -17.14 10.97
N ASP A 759 -40.32 -17.57 12.12
CA ASP A 759 -39.50 -17.81 13.32
C ASP A 759 -38.52 -18.99 13.13
N GLU A 760 -38.92 -20.00 12.37
CA GLU A 760 -38.08 -21.15 12.06
C GLU A 760 -36.98 -20.79 11.04
N LEU A 761 -37.28 -19.88 10.12
CA LEU A 761 -36.29 -19.32 9.20
C LEU A 761 -35.31 -18.39 9.93
N ILE A 762 -35.77 -17.57 10.88
CA ILE A 762 -34.90 -16.77 11.76
C ILE A 762 -33.92 -17.70 12.49
N ALA A 763 -34.43 -18.77 13.10
CA ALA A 763 -33.62 -19.76 13.80
C ALA A 763 -32.61 -20.45 12.87
N LEU A 764 -33.01 -20.78 11.64
CA LEU A 764 -32.17 -21.48 10.66
C LEU A 764 -31.05 -20.61 10.09
N TYR A 765 -31.31 -19.35 9.77
CA TYR A 765 -30.33 -18.46 9.12
C TYR A 765 -29.53 -17.63 10.12
N GLN A 766 -30.14 -17.18 11.22
CA GLN A 766 -29.48 -16.32 12.21
C GLN A 766 -29.00 -17.10 13.44
N GLY A 767 -29.65 -18.22 13.79
CA GLY A 767 -29.33 -18.99 15.00
C GLY A 767 -29.81 -18.33 16.27
N LEU A 768 -30.85 -17.52 16.16
CA LEU A 768 -31.51 -16.88 17.29
C LEU A 768 -32.72 -17.71 17.72
N PRO A 769 -33.04 -17.77 19.03
CA PRO A 769 -34.21 -18.48 19.52
C PRO A 769 -35.50 -17.85 18.98
N ARG A 770 -36.59 -18.63 18.96
CA ARG A 770 -37.94 -18.10 18.69
C ARG A 770 -38.24 -16.99 19.70
N GLY A 771 -38.65 -15.82 19.20
CA GLY A 771 -39.16 -14.72 20.02
C GLY A 771 -40.46 -15.08 20.71
#